data_AF-A0A671S0A5-F1
#
_entry.id   AF-A0A671S0A5-F1
#
_cell.length_a   1.000
_cell.length_b   1.000
_cell.length_c   1.000
_cell.angle_alpha   90.00
_cell.angle_beta   90.00
_cell.angle_gamma   90.00
#
_symmetry.space_group_name_H-M   'P 1'
#
loop_
_entity.id
_entity.type
_entity.pdbx_description
1 polymer ?
#
loop_
_entity_poly.entity_id
_entity_poly.type
_entity_poly.pdbx_seq_one_letter_code
_entity_poly.pdbx_strand_id
1 'polypeptide(L)'
;HLLLRLPSYCPESLVRHPSKKSDGWVGLGCCELAISAECRRDCKQASSKNDITKVCKKDTEVGALPLFYNCRRVGMGSVCCSYAGRHTNCREYCQAIFRTDSSPTVSQINAVKEYCQSISPQLIGCVANYTKSYPIRSPIDSLYCCDRAEEAHCQTACKRILRTMSTEQEIMEGLISECGSQPLPQDPLWQCFLGSAHPPTISDPESPPIAKMDYAKLHCCFKANTSHCRNMCLEISTNWGTQTWQEFDQHCEYNPAEMDLITCLADVREPCQLGCKDLSYCTNFNNRPTELFRSCNVQSDQGAMNDFRLWSNGTIKMPFMNIPVLDISRCQPEMWKTVACALQIKPCYSKSRGSVICRSDCVDILTQCGDGKRFLEGQTPERICDLLSATDDPERCIPLHRYLTPSPFQNSVEEVIHPCNPSPCPSSHLCEVNRKGCYPGHDCLPYFCVPGCKLGEASEFLVPLDSRIQVPTRSGQVGCYEVCTCGQSGRLQNCAEMPCFDTSKTCFIGGQRKSHGVSFRVDCQPCSCFAGESICSSRQCVRADGSDEDRRLFTGLPCGCADHFVPVCARNGRTYPSACVARCVGFKDNQFVFGSCRNIDPCSPNPCQRSQSVCVCVMELSEYPCPQYECVSRPAGCDQNQLDPVCDTDNMEHANLCLLFQRSKSLAYMGHCQDACRKPREVCGHNGETYSTVCEAFSDRVAVDYQGRCHAVGVVSEFTPDSGCNAVPCPLLSSRACNPVTPPGACCPVCAGLLQILWNKAQMNTFSKVNPVTVHDILKILRLHISVPQCDIFGYLSIDSELIVLIVPVDQQPTPLQIEACSKEAEKIDSLINSASPTLVSQVPLSAFLRSELQLSTISSAALPPLSLSLCVFSSSLLLSLTSDL
;
A
#
# COMPACT_ATOMS: atom_id res chain seq x y z
N HIS A 1 -0.34 29.55 3.31
CA HIS A 1 -1.57 29.29 4.10
C HIS A 1 -2.67 28.55 3.33
N LEU A 2 -2.38 27.50 2.55
CA LEU A 2 -3.34 27.03 1.52
C LEU A 2 -3.67 25.53 1.47
N LEU A 3 -3.07 24.66 2.29
CA LEU A 3 -3.41 23.24 2.32
C LEU A 3 -3.61 22.66 3.74
N LEU A 4 -3.75 23.53 4.74
CA LEU A 4 -4.00 23.16 6.13
C LEU A 4 -5.01 24.12 6.78
N ARG A 5 -6.29 23.77 6.71
CA ARG A 5 -7.05 23.68 7.96
C ARG A 5 -7.09 22.21 8.37
N LEU A 6 -5.90 21.69 8.71
CA LEU A 6 -5.77 20.88 9.92
C LEU A 6 -5.42 21.88 11.04
N PRO A 7 -6.12 21.86 12.18
CA PRO A 7 -5.62 22.49 13.39
C PRO A 7 -4.28 21.86 13.76
N SER A 8 -3.27 22.73 13.87
CA SER A 8 -2.15 22.70 14.83
C SER A 8 -1.91 21.41 15.64
N TYR A 9 -0.66 20.92 15.54
CA TYR A 9 0.07 20.28 16.64
C TYR A 9 -0.38 20.78 18.03
N CYS A 10 -0.74 19.85 18.92
CA CYS A 10 -0.59 20.03 20.35
C CYS A 10 0.68 19.27 20.78
N PRO A 11 1.77 19.94 21.18
CA PRO A 11 2.79 19.33 22.01
C PRO A 11 2.34 19.34 23.48
N GLU A 12 2.73 18.28 24.19
CA GLU A 12 2.74 18.09 25.64
C GLU A 12 1.40 18.06 26.41
N SER A 13 1.04 16.85 26.85
CA SER A 13 1.11 16.42 28.27
C SER A 13 -0.05 15.49 28.64
N LEU A 14 0.31 14.35 29.26
CA LEU A 14 -0.47 13.61 30.27
C LEU A 14 0.41 12.44 30.71
N VAL A 15 1.32 12.65 31.67
CA VAL A 15 1.04 12.53 33.11
C VAL A 15 0.07 11.40 33.41
N ARG A 16 0.66 10.29 33.87
CA ARG A 16 -0.02 9.25 34.65
C ARG A 16 -0.80 9.89 35.80
N HIS A 17 -2.07 9.53 35.94
CA HIS A 17 -2.68 9.40 37.26
C HIS A 17 -3.55 8.14 37.35
N PRO A 18 -3.59 7.50 38.53
CA PRO A 18 -4.03 6.12 38.69
C PRO A 18 -5.55 6.05 38.78
N SER A 19 -6.19 5.25 37.94
CA SER A 19 -7.59 4.92 38.14
C SER A 19 -7.74 3.80 39.16
N LYS A 20 -8.55 4.07 40.17
CA LYS A 20 -8.95 3.19 41.26
C LYS A 20 -9.54 1.89 40.72
N LYS A 21 -9.11 0.75 41.28
CA LYS A 21 -9.79 -0.54 41.12
C LYS A 21 -11.23 -0.42 41.64
N SER A 22 -12.21 -0.52 40.74
CA SER A 22 -13.55 -0.94 41.12
C SER A 22 -13.59 -2.47 41.06
N ASP A 23 -14.29 -3.10 42.01
CA ASP A 23 -14.56 -4.54 42.00
C ASP A 23 -15.47 -4.87 40.80
N GLY A 24 -14.84 -5.03 39.64
CA GLY A 24 -15.49 -5.24 38.36
C GLY A 24 -15.72 -6.73 38.06
N TRP A 25 -16.72 -6.97 37.21
CA TRP A 25 -17.12 -8.27 36.69
C TRP A 25 -15.92 -9.18 36.36
N VAL A 26 -15.96 -10.45 36.80
CA VAL A 26 -14.82 -11.39 36.71
C VAL A 26 -14.37 -11.66 35.27
N GLY A 27 -15.21 -11.33 34.28
CA GLY A 27 -14.88 -11.44 32.86
C GLY A 27 -14.07 -10.28 32.27
N LEU A 28 -13.70 -9.23 33.02
CA LEU A 28 -12.95 -8.09 32.46
C LEU A 28 -11.64 -8.50 31.75
N GLY A 29 -11.00 -9.59 32.16
CA GLY A 29 -9.80 -10.12 31.51
C GLY A 29 -10.03 -10.65 30.09
N CYS A 30 -11.25 -11.09 29.74
CA CYS A 30 -11.55 -11.53 28.37
C CYS A 30 -11.75 -10.34 27.42
N CYS A 31 -11.98 -9.13 27.94
CA CYS A 31 -12.18 -7.94 27.10
C CYS A 31 -10.92 -7.55 26.31
N GLU A 32 -9.72 -7.99 26.72
CA GLU A 32 -8.49 -7.78 25.94
C GLU A 32 -8.48 -8.55 24.61
N LEU A 33 -9.34 -9.56 24.47
CA LEU A 33 -9.51 -10.35 23.25
C LEU A 33 -10.49 -9.71 22.26
N ALA A 34 -11.05 -8.52 22.58
CA ALA A 34 -12.01 -7.82 21.73
C ALA A 34 -11.30 -7.16 20.55
N ILE A 35 -11.78 -7.46 19.34
CA ILE A 35 -11.16 -7.00 18.10
C ILE A 35 -11.47 -5.51 17.91
N SER A 36 -12.70 -5.09 18.20
CA SER A 36 -13.11 -3.68 18.18
C SER A 36 -12.62 -2.93 19.42
N ALA A 37 -12.01 -1.76 19.23
CA ALA A 37 -11.62 -0.87 20.33
C ALA A 37 -12.83 -0.33 21.11
N GLU A 38 -13.99 -0.22 20.46
CA GLU A 38 -15.26 0.18 21.06
C GLU A 38 -15.82 -0.94 21.94
N CYS A 39 -15.86 -2.18 21.42
CA CYS A 39 -16.19 -3.37 22.19
C CYS A 39 -15.22 -3.57 23.36
N ARG A 40 -13.90 -3.39 23.16
CA ARG A 40 -12.88 -3.51 24.20
C ARG A 40 -13.09 -2.50 25.34
N ARG A 41 -13.33 -1.24 25.00
CA ARG A 41 -13.54 -0.16 25.98
C ARG A 41 -14.83 -0.37 26.77
N ASP A 42 -15.90 -0.73 26.09
CA ASP A 42 -17.22 -0.86 26.70
C ASP A 42 -17.37 -2.21 27.44
N CYS A 43 -16.70 -3.27 26.97
CA CYS A 43 -16.52 -4.53 27.70
C CYS A 43 -15.73 -4.31 29.00
N LYS A 44 -14.69 -3.47 28.98
CA LYS A 44 -13.95 -3.08 30.20
C LYS A 44 -14.78 -2.25 31.18
N GLN A 45 -15.89 -1.68 30.74
CA GLN A 45 -16.87 -0.97 31.56
C GLN A 45 -18.11 -1.81 31.87
N ALA A 46 -18.21 -3.03 31.33
CA ALA A 46 -19.38 -3.88 31.46
C ALA A 46 -19.46 -4.50 32.86
N SER A 47 -20.64 -4.39 33.46
CA SER A 47 -20.98 -5.02 34.74
C SER A 47 -21.46 -6.47 34.60
N SER A 48 -21.82 -6.92 33.40
CA SER A 48 -22.35 -8.26 33.16
C SER A 48 -22.16 -8.77 31.73
N LYS A 49 -22.29 -10.09 31.53
CA LYS A 49 -22.23 -10.76 30.22
C LYS A 49 -23.28 -10.24 29.23
N ASN A 50 -24.46 -9.86 29.72
CA ASN A 50 -25.56 -9.42 28.85
C ASN A 50 -25.32 -8.02 28.28
N ASP A 51 -24.53 -7.19 28.98
CA ASP A 51 -24.15 -5.86 28.51
C ASP A 51 -23.19 -5.96 27.31
N ILE A 52 -22.32 -6.97 27.32
CA ILE A 52 -21.39 -7.25 26.22
C ILE A 52 -22.12 -7.69 24.96
N THR A 53 -23.09 -8.59 25.05
CA THR A 53 -23.84 -9.04 23.87
C THR A 53 -24.71 -7.96 23.22
N LYS A 54 -24.99 -6.86 23.94
CA LYS A 54 -25.73 -5.70 23.41
C LYS A 54 -24.82 -4.73 22.66
N VAL A 55 -23.57 -4.61 23.09
CA VAL A 55 -22.58 -3.66 22.55
C VAL A 55 -21.68 -4.32 21.51
N CYS A 56 -21.16 -5.51 21.81
CA CYS A 56 -20.34 -6.32 20.92
C CYS A 56 -21.25 -7.27 20.11
N LYS A 57 -21.65 -6.86 18.90
CA LYS A 57 -22.42 -7.73 17.99
C LYS A 57 -21.51 -8.81 17.41
N LYS A 58 -22.02 -10.04 17.29
CA LYS A 58 -21.29 -11.19 16.70
C LYS A 58 -20.83 -10.94 15.26
N ASP A 59 -21.54 -10.07 14.56
CA ASP A 59 -21.40 -9.85 13.12
C ASP A 59 -20.30 -8.82 12.80
N THR A 60 -19.97 -7.94 13.76
CA THR A 60 -18.85 -6.96 13.68
C THR A 60 -17.53 -7.52 14.22
N GLU A 61 -17.58 -8.66 14.90
CA GLU A 61 -16.47 -9.34 15.56
C GLU A 61 -16.26 -10.72 14.90
N VAL A 62 -16.13 -10.75 13.56
CA VAL A 62 -15.88 -11.98 12.79
C VAL A 62 -14.50 -12.53 13.17
N GLY A 63 -14.47 -13.57 14.01
CA GLY A 63 -13.25 -14.12 14.59
C GLY A 63 -13.20 -14.04 16.12
N ALA A 64 -14.13 -13.37 16.79
CA ALA A 64 -14.18 -13.25 18.25
C ALA A 64 -14.90 -14.41 18.96
N LEU A 65 -15.06 -15.54 18.27
CA LEU A 65 -15.40 -16.81 18.91
C LEU A 65 -14.56 -17.03 20.18
N PRO A 66 -13.22 -16.81 20.20
CA PRO A 66 -12.39 -16.92 21.40
C PRO A 66 -12.74 -15.93 22.51
N LEU A 67 -13.10 -14.67 22.20
CA LEU A 67 -13.54 -13.69 23.20
C LEU A 67 -14.86 -14.13 23.84
N PHE A 68 -15.92 -14.33 23.06
CA PHE A 68 -17.23 -14.70 23.61
C PHE A 68 -17.16 -16.04 24.34
N TYR A 69 -16.32 -16.95 23.86
CA TYR A 69 -16.02 -18.24 24.44
C TYR A 69 -15.26 -18.12 25.77
N ASN A 70 -14.19 -17.32 25.84
CA ASN A 70 -13.43 -17.11 27.07
C ASN A 70 -14.25 -16.31 28.10
N CYS A 71 -15.03 -15.31 27.68
CA CYS A 71 -15.97 -14.61 28.56
C CYS A 71 -17.06 -15.56 29.10
N ARG A 72 -17.57 -16.48 28.26
CA ARG A 72 -18.53 -17.52 28.69
C ARG A 72 -17.89 -18.54 29.63
N ARG A 73 -16.65 -18.96 29.36
CA ARG A 73 -15.85 -19.91 30.15
C ARG A 73 -15.53 -19.33 31.53
N VAL A 74 -15.00 -18.11 31.61
CA VAL A 74 -14.71 -17.41 32.87
C VAL A 74 -16.00 -17.11 33.64
N GLY A 75 -17.08 -16.76 32.93
CA GLY A 75 -18.41 -16.61 33.53
C GLY A 75 -18.94 -17.91 34.14
N MET A 76 -18.89 -19.03 33.41
CA MET A 76 -19.28 -20.34 33.92
C MET A 76 -18.37 -20.81 35.06
N GLY A 77 -17.06 -20.55 34.99
CA GLY A 77 -16.11 -20.84 36.06
C GLY A 77 -16.39 -20.06 37.33
N SER A 78 -16.80 -18.79 37.24
CA SER A 78 -17.19 -18.00 38.41
C SER A 78 -18.43 -18.57 39.11
N VAL A 79 -19.41 -19.07 38.35
CA VAL A 79 -20.61 -19.72 38.88
C VAL A 79 -20.28 -21.10 39.45
N CYS A 80 -19.64 -21.98 38.67
CA CYS A 80 -19.28 -23.32 39.11
C CYS A 80 -18.38 -23.30 40.35
N CYS A 81 -17.38 -22.41 40.40
CA CYS A 81 -16.43 -22.35 41.52
C CYS A 81 -16.94 -21.53 42.71
N SER A 82 -18.08 -20.83 42.58
CA SER A 82 -18.78 -20.23 43.73
C SER A 82 -19.38 -21.30 44.66
N TYR A 83 -19.75 -22.46 44.11
CA TYR A 83 -20.27 -23.60 44.87
C TYR A 83 -19.23 -24.25 45.81
N ALA A 84 -17.95 -23.81 45.77
CA ALA A 84 -16.92 -24.20 46.73
C ALA A 84 -17.04 -23.49 48.09
N GLY A 85 -17.87 -22.44 48.20
CA GLY A 85 -18.08 -21.71 49.44
C GLY A 85 -16.79 -21.07 49.99
N ARG A 86 -16.47 -21.34 51.27
CA ARG A 86 -15.25 -20.83 51.95
C ARG A 86 -14.00 -21.70 51.74
N HIS A 87 -14.10 -22.82 51.01
CA HIS A 87 -12.97 -23.72 50.79
C HIS A 87 -12.05 -23.20 49.70
N THR A 88 -10.98 -22.51 50.11
CA THR A 88 -10.02 -21.83 49.22
C THR A 88 -9.34 -22.80 48.25
N ASN A 89 -8.87 -23.95 48.71
CA ASN A 89 -8.14 -24.90 47.86
C ASN A 89 -9.04 -25.53 46.79
N CYS A 90 -10.26 -25.94 47.15
CA CYS A 90 -11.23 -26.45 46.18
C CYS A 90 -11.64 -25.38 45.16
N ARG A 91 -11.80 -24.12 45.62
CA ARG A 91 -12.06 -22.99 44.74
C ARG A 91 -10.91 -22.73 43.78
N GLU A 92 -9.66 -22.87 44.22
CA GLU A 92 -8.47 -22.70 43.39
C GLU A 92 -8.34 -23.80 42.33
N TYR A 93 -8.49 -25.08 42.71
CA TYR A 93 -8.49 -26.19 41.76
C TYR A 93 -9.62 -26.06 40.75
N CYS A 94 -10.83 -25.67 41.19
CA CYS A 94 -11.94 -25.41 40.29
C CYS A 94 -11.63 -24.24 39.33
N GLN A 95 -11.08 -23.14 39.84
CA GLN A 95 -10.75 -21.97 39.01
C GLN A 95 -9.67 -22.29 37.96
N ALA A 96 -8.76 -23.22 38.25
CA ALA A 96 -7.74 -23.67 37.29
C ALA A 96 -8.35 -24.29 36.01
N ILE A 97 -9.50 -24.99 36.11
CA ILE A 97 -10.23 -25.56 34.96
C ILE A 97 -10.71 -24.49 33.97
N PHE A 98 -10.92 -23.25 34.44
CA PHE A 98 -11.54 -22.18 33.66
C PHE A 98 -10.59 -21.00 33.36
N ARG A 99 -9.31 -21.08 33.77
CA ARG A 99 -8.32 -19.99 33.67
C ARG A 99 -7.40 -20.07 32.44
N THR A 100 -7.25 -21.21 31.79
CA THR A 100 -6.31 -21.41 30.66
C THR A 100 -6.97 -21.21 29.30
N ASP A 101 -6.20 -20.73 28.32
CA ASP A 101 -6.63 -20.64 26.91
C ASP A 101 -6.82 -22.03 26.26
N SER A 102 -6.25 -23.08 26.85
CA SER A 102 -6.38 -24.49 26.47
C SER A 102 -7.54 -25.23 27.15
N SER A 103 -7.93 -26.38 26.60
CA SER A 103 -8.87 -27.32 27.20
C SER A 103 -8.33 -27.87 28.54
N PRO A 104 -9.19 -28.13 29.55
CA PRO A 104 -8.73 -28.60 30.86
C PRO A 104 -8.11 -29.99 30.76
N THR A 105 -6.97 -30.19 31.41
CA THR A 105 -6.25 -31.48 31.40
C THR A 105 -6.94 -32.53 32.29
N VAL A 106 -6.73 -33.82 32.02
CA VAL A 106 -7.26 -34.91 32.85
C VAL A 106 -6.74 -34.82 34.29
N SER A 107 -5.50 -34.38 34.48
CA SER A 107 -4.93 -34.13 35.82
C SER A 107 -5.67 -33.01 36.56
N GLN A 108 -6.04 -31.93 35.90
CA GLN A 108 -6.83 -30.84 36.50
C GLN A 108 -8.25 -31.31 36.83
N ILE A 109 -8.89 -32.06 35.92
CA ILE A 109 -10.25 -32.59 36.12
C ILE A 109 -10.28 -33.59 37.29
N ASN A 110 -9.28 -34.48 37.35
CA ASN A 110 -9.14 -35.44 38.45
C ASN A 110 -8.79 -34.76 39.77
N ALA A 111 -7.93 -33.73 39.77
CA ALA A 111 -7.62 -32.95 40.97
C ALA A 111 -8.88 -32.27 41.53
N VAL A 112 -9.73 -31.67 40.67
CA VAL A 112 -11.01 -31.11 41.12
C VAL A 112 -11.93 -32.20 41.64
N LYS A 113 -12.00 -33.35 40.97
CA LYS A 113 -12.84 -34.47 41.41
C LYS A 113 -12.39 -35.01 42.76
N GLU A 114 -11.10 -35.26 42.97
CA GLU A 114 -10.56 -35.80 44.22
C GLU A 114 -10.68 -34.81 45.38
N TYR A 115 -10.37 -33.54 45.17
CA TYR A 115 -10.35 -32.55 46.25
C TYR A 115 -11.73 -31.92 46.56
N CYS A 116 -12.62 -31.80 45.57
CA CYS A 116 -13.90 -31.10 45.73
C CYS A 116 -15.11 -32.03 45.88
N GLN A 117 -14.98 -33.35 45.64
CA GLN A 117 -16.11 -34.28 45.68
C GLN A 117 -16.76 -34.42 47.07
N SER A 118 -15.99 -34.28 48.15
CA SER A 118 -16.51 -34.24 49.52
C SER A 118 -17.03 -32.87 49.96
N ILE A 119 -16.70 -31.81 49.21
CA ILE A 119 -16.99 -30.42 49.57
C ILE A 119 -18.28 -29.91 48.92
N SER A 120 -18.46 -30.15 47.62
CA SER A 120 -19.65 -29.68 46.90
C SER A 120 -19.99 -30.58 45.71
N PRO A 121 -21.03 -31.45 45.83
CA PRO A 121 -21.49 -32.27 44.71
C PRO A 121 -22.06 -31.42 43.56
N GLN A 122 -22.58 -30.23 43.86
CA GLN A 122 -23.08 -29.27 42.87
C GLN A 122 -21.93 -28.67 42.03
N LEU A 123 -20.78 -28.39 42.64
CA LEU A 123 -19.57 -27.97 41.92
C LEU A 123 -19.10 -29.08 40.97
N ILE A 124 -18.99 -30.32 41.47
CA ILE A 124 -18.58 -31.47 40.65
C ILE A 124 -19.54 -31.69 39.48
N GLY A 125 -20.85 -31.61 39.72
CA GLY A 125 -21.86 -31.70 38.66
C GLY A 125 -21.71 -30.58 37.62
N CYS A 126 -21.42 -29.36 38.05
CA CYS A 126 -21.21 -28.20 37.16
C CYS A 126 -19.98 -28.38 36.27
N VAL A 127 -18.84 -28.79 36.87
CA VAL A 127 -17.59 -29.05 36.14
C VAL A 127 -17.73 -30.25 35.20
N ALA A 128 -18.40 -31.33 35.62
CA ALA A 128 -18.63 -32.51 34.80
C ALA A 128 -19.57 -32.25 33.61
N ASN A 129 -20.54 -31.34 33.77
CA ASN A 129 -21.43 -30.95 32.67
C ASN A 129 -20.72 -30.04 31.67
N TYR A 130 -19.85 -29.16 32.15
CA TYR A 130 -18.96 -28.35 31.31
C TYR A 130 -18.02 -29.22 30.47
N THR A 131 -17.34 -30.20 31.08
CA THR A 131 -16.41 -31.10 30.37
C THR A 131 -17.11 -32.06 29.41
N LYS A 132 -18.39 -32.42 29.64
CA LYS A 132 -19.21 -33.22 28.70
C LYS A 132 -19.71 -32.45 27.48
N SER A 133 -19.88 -31.13 27.58
CA SER A 133 -20.43 -30.29 26.51
C SER A 133 -19.40 -29.84 25.45
N TYR A 134 -18.13 -30.21 25.64
CA TYR A 134 -17.05 -29.99 24.69
C TYR A 134 -16.79 -31.25 23.88
N PRO A 135 -16.91 -31.22 22.54
CA PRO A 135 -16.44 -32.31 21.71
C PRO A 135 -14.92 -32.25 21.69
N ILE A 136 -14.27 -33.16 22.43
CA ILE A 136 -12.92 -33.61 22.10
C ILE A 136 -13.05 -34.19 20.68
N ARG A 137 -12.35 -33.63 19.68
CA ARG A 137 -12.19 -34.33 18.39
C ARG A 137 -11.68 -35.72 18.74
N SER A 138 -12.40 -36.78 18.37
CA SER A 138 -11.98 -38.12 18.75
C SER A 138 -10.58 -38.34 18.17
N PRO A 139 -9.56 -38.65 18.98
CA PRO A 139 -8.21 -38.93 18.47
C PRO A 139 -8.20 -40.03 17.39
N ILE A 140 -9.23 -40.87 17.40
CA ILE A 140 -9.51 -41.94 16.43
C ILE A 140 -9.81 -41.37 15.04
N ASP A 141 -10.44 -40.21 14.92
CA ASP A 141 -10.81 -39.59 13.64
C ASP A 141 -9.58 -39.15 12.84
N SER A 142 -8.42 -38.98 13.49
CA SER A 142 -7.14 -38.60 12.88
C SER A 142 -6.18 -39.78 12.68
N LEU A 143 -6.65 -41.03 12.85
CA LEU A 143 -5.80 -42.22 12.65
C LEU A 143 -5.19 -42.31 11.24
N TYR A 144 -5.89 -41.79 10.23
CA TYR A 144 -5.41 -41.75 8.86
C TYR A 144 -4.19 -40.83 8.70
N CYS A 145 -3.98 -39.87 9.61
CA CYS A 145 -2.79 -39.03 9.59
C CYS A 145 -1.55 -39.83 10.00
N CYS A 146 -1.67 -40.82 10.89
CA CYS A 146 -0.56 -41.69 11.28
C CYS A 146 0.03 -42.48 10.11
N ASP A 147 -0.72 -42.68 9.02
CA ASP A 147 -0.22 -43.33 7.80
C ASP A 147 0.74 -42.45 7.00
N ARG A 148 0.83 -41.15 7.33
CA ARG A 148 1.72 -40.18 6.67
C ARG A 148 3.07 -40.00 7.37
N ALA A 149 3.32 -40.71 8.48
CA ALA A 149 4.64 -40.66 9.13
C ALA A 149 5.67 -41.41 8.26
N GLU A 150 6.86 -40.83 8.07
CA GLU A 150 7.91 -41.42 7.23
C GLU A 150 8.51 -42.71 7.83
N GLU A 151 8.58 -42.81 9.16
CA GLU A 151 9.12 -43.97 9.86
C GLU A 151 8.05 -44.99 10.27
N ALA A 152 8.23 -46.26 9.89
CA ALA A 152 7.30 -47.36 10.23
C ALA A 152 7.10 -47.56 11.75
N HIS A 153 8.14 -47.25 12.54
CA HIS A 153 8.07 -47.22 14.00
C HIS A 153 7.09 -46.14 14.49
N CYS A 154 7.22 -44.92 13.97
CA CYS A 154 6.36 -43.80 14.30
C CYS A 154 4.91 -44.01 13.84
N GLN A 155 4.67 -44.59 12.65
CA GLN A 155 3.32 -44.93 12.18
C GLN A 155 2.59 -45.85 13.18
N THR A 156 3.29 -46.87 13.68
CA THR A 156 2.73 -47.86 14.61
C THR A 156 2.54 -47.27 16.00
N ALA A 157 3.52 -46.48 16.48
CA ALA A 157 3.42 -45.76 17.74
C ALA A 157 2.27 -44.73 17.72
N CYS A 158 2.12 -43.98 16.64
CA CYS A 158 1.06 -42.99 16.45
C CYS A 158 -0.33 -43.62 16.51
N LYS A 159 -0.56 -44.72 15.77
CA LYS A 159 -1.84 -45.46 15.81
C LYS A 159 -2.15 -46.02 17.19
N ARG A 160 -1.12 -46.46 17.92
CA ARG A 160 -1.27 -46.93 19.31
C ARG A 160 -1.66 -45.77 20.22
N ILE A 161 -0.94 -44.65 20.18
CA ILE A 161 -1.14 -43.48 21.04
C ILE A 161 -2.51 -42.83 20.80
N LEU A 162 -2.94 -42.66 19.55
CA LEU A 162 -4.28 -42.13 19.23
C LEU A 162 -5.43 -43.07 19.63
N ARG A 163 -5.17 -44.37 19.86
CA ARG A 163 -6.18 -45.32 20.35
C ARG A 163 -6.21 -45.41 21.87
N THR A 164 -5.14 -45.03 22.55
CA THR A 164 -4.99 -45.22 23.99
C THR A 164 -5.05 -43.93 24.80
N MET A 165 -4.65 -42.79 24.22
CA MET A 165 -4.60 -41.50 24.89
C MET A 165 -5.78 -40.62 24.46
N SER A 166 -6.27 -39.80 25.39
CA SER A 166 -7.53 -39.06 25.22
C SER A 166 -7.38 -37.54 25.26
N THR A 167 -6.18 -37.04 25.57
CA THR A 167 -5.89 -35.61 25.63
C THR A 167 -4.85 -35.19 24.61
N GLU A 168 -5.03 -34.02 23.98
CA GLU A 168 -4.11 -33.50 22.96
C GLU A 168 -2.68 -33.41 23.48
N GLN A 169 -2.48 -33.06 24.76
CA GLN A 169 -1.16 -32.91 25.35
C GLN A 169 -0.44 -34.24 25.58
N GLU A 170 -1.13 -35.29 26.06
CA GLU A 170 -0.54 -36.65 26.19
C GLU A 170 -0.28 -37.30 24.84
N ILE A 171 -1.16 -37.04 23.85
CA ILE A 171 -0.97 -37.50 22.48
C ILE A 171 0.27 -36.85 21.88
N MET A 172 0.43 -35.53 22.03
CA MET A 172 1.59 -34.79 21.52
C MET A 172 2.88 -35.22 22.21
N GLU A 173 2.91 -35.31 23.54
CA GLU A 173 4.09 -35.74 24.29
C GLU A 173 4.46 -37.21 23.99
N GLY A 174 3.48 -38.10 23.88
CA GLY A 174 3.69 -39.49 23.49
C GLY A 174 4.23 -39.63 22.08
N LEU A 175 3.70 -38.86 21.12
CA LEU A 175 4.16 -38.84 19.74
C LEU A 175 5.59 -38.29 19.63
N ILE A 176 5.89 -37.19 20.32
CA ILE A 176 7.24 -36.60 20.34
C ILE A 176 8.25 -37.57 20.95
N SER A 177 7.87 -38.28 22.01
CA SER A 177 8.75 -39.25 22.70
C SER A 177 9.04 -40.49 21.86
N GLU A 178 8.07 -41.00 21.10
CA GLU A 178 8.18 -42.27 20.38
C GLU A 178 8.59 -42.08 18.91
N CYS A 179 8.29 -40.93 18.31
CA CYS A 179 8.72 -40.59 16.94
C CYS A 179 10.03 -39.80 16.89
N GLY A 180 10.55 -39.30 18.03
CA GLY A 180 11.85 -38.64 18.12
C GLY A 180 11.95 -37.26 17.44
N SER A 181 10.87 -36.73 16.90
CA SER A 181 10.81 -35.45 16.18
C SER A 181 9.78 -34.49 16.79
N GLN A 182 10.17 -33.21 16.93
CA GLN A 182 9.23 -32.14 17.32
C GLN A 182 8.31 -31.79 16.13
N PRO A 183 7.05 -31.38 16.40
CA PRO A 183 6.09 -31.07 15.34
C PRO A 183 6.57 -29.89 14.49
N LEU A 184 7.01 -30.19 13.26
CA LEU A 184 7.39 -29.20 12.27
C LEU A 184 6.25 -29.00 11.27
N PRO A 185 5.93 -27.76 10.86
CA PRO A 185 4.88 -27.49 9.86
C PRO A 185 5.12 -28.13 8.47
N GLN A 186 6.33 -28.64 8.24
CA GLN A 186 6.75 -29.29 7.00
C GLN A 186 6.58 -30.82 7.04
N ASP A 187 6.31 -31.41 8.21
CA ASP A 187 6.21 -32.87 8.39
C ASP A 187 4.82 -33.36 7.93
N PRO A 188 4.74 -34.34 7.01
CA PRO A 188 3.47 -34.81 6.44
C PRO A 188 2.46 -35.35 7.46
N LEU A 189 2.94 -35.94 8.56
CA LEU A 189 2.12 -36.39 9.68
C LEU A 189 1.46 -35.18 10.35
N TRP A 190 2.25 -34.17 10.69
CA TRP A 190 1.82 -32.98 11.41
C TRP A 190 0.98 -32.03 10.55
N GLN A 191 1.30 -31.90 9.27
CA GLN A 191 0.46 -31.18 8.30
C GLN A 191 -0.96 -31.75 8.23
N CYS A 192 -1.09 -33.07 8.34
CA CYS A 192 -2.39 -33.73 8.34
C CYS A 192 -3.19 -33.44 9.62
N PHE A 193 -2.55 -33.42 10.78
CA PHE A 193 -3.20 -33.03 12.04
C PHE A 193 -3.59 -31.54 12.08
N LEU A 194 -2.79 -30.67 11.44
CA LEU A 194 -2.96 -29.21 11.45
C LEU A 194 -3.91 -28.70 10.34
N GLY A 195 -4.12 -29.48 9.28
CA GLY A 195 -5.14 -29.21 8.26
C GLY A 195 -6.55 -29.52 8.77
N SER A 196 -7.56 -28.77 8.33
CA SER A 196 -8.97 -29.00 8.67
C SER A 196 -9.41 -30.42 8.32
N ALA A 197 -9.39 -31.32 9.30
CA ALA A 197 -9.93 -32.67 9.18
C ALA A 197 -11.46 -32.60 8.97
N HIS A 198 -11.90 -32.73 7.72
CA HIS A 198 -13.25 -33.19 7.39
C HIS A 198 -13.08 -34.51 6.62
N PRO A 199 -13.73 -35.61 7.04
CA PRO A 199 -13.95 -36.74 6.15
C PRO A 199 -14.76 -36.25 4.94
N PRO A 200 -14.56 -36.80 3.73
CA PRO A 200 -15.44 -36.48 2.62
C PRO A 200 -16.84 -36.98 2.97
N THR A 201 -17.76 -36.04 3.23
CA THR A 201 -19.19 -36.33 3.15
C THR A 201 -19.47 -36.80 1.74
N ILE A 202 -20.05 -37.98 1.62
CA ILE A 202 -20.67 -38.45 0.37
C ILE A 202 -21.76 -37.41 0.04
N SER A 203 -21.42 -36.47 -0.84
CA SER A 203 -22.35 -35.52 -1.41
C SER A 203 -22.94 -36.14 -2.67
N ASP A 204 -24.27 -36.17 -2.74
CA ASP A 204 -25.02 -36.41 -3.96
C ASP A 204 -24.45 -35.57 -5.13
N PRO A 205 -24.45 -36.11 -6.35
CA PRO A 205 -23.76 -35.51 -7.48
C PRO A 205 -24.63 -34.42 -8.09
N GLU A 206 -24.46 -33.16 -7.68
CA GLU A 206 -24.93 -32.01 -8.47
C GLU A 206 -24.18 -30.72 -8.12
N SER A 207 -22.98 -30.59 -8.70
CA SER A 207 -22.33 -29.38 -9.24
C SER A 207 -20.81 -29.53 -9.12
N PRO A 208 -20.03 -29.31 -10.21
CA PRO A 208 -18.58 -29.34 -10.11
C PRO A 208 -18.10 -28.25 -9.14
N PRO A 209 -17.05 -28.49 -8.33
CA PRO A 209 -16.51 -27.48 -7.43
C PRO A 209 -16.08 -26.28 -8.26
N ILE A 210 -16.71 -25.12 -8.03
CA ILE A 210 -16.30 -23.86 -8.67
C ILE A 210 -14.87 -23.58 -8.19
N ALA A 211 -13.92 -23.68 -9.10
CA ALA A 211 -12.52 -23.37 -8.83
C ALA A 211 -12.41 -21.91 -8.36
N LYS A 212 -11.88 -21.70 -7.15
CA LYS A 212 -11.72 -20.36 -6.58
C LYS A 212 -10.48 -19.70 -7.20
N MET A 213 -10.67 -18.55 -7.83
CA MET A 213 -9.63 -17.83 -8.58
C MET A 213 -8.94 -16.76 -7.73
N ASP A 214 -7.64 -16.59 -7.91
CA ASP A 214 -6.84 -15.48 -7.39
C ASP A 214 -6.35 -14.61 -8.57
N TYR A 215 -7.16 -13.63 -8.99
CA TYR A 215 -6.86 -12.82 -10.18
C TYR A 215 -5.61 -11.96 -9.99
N ALA A 216 -5.26 -11.62 -8.75
CA ALA A 216 -4.10 -10.79 -8.48
C ALA A 216 -2.80 -11.58 -8.75
N LYS A 217 -2.75 -12.84 -8.32
CA LYS A 217 -1.64 -13.75 -8.66
C LYS A 217 -1.63 -14.13 -10.14
N LEU A 218 -2.79 -14.32 -10.77
CA LEU A 218 -2.87 -14.58 -12.21
C LEU A 218 -2.23 -13.47 -13.05
N HIS A 219 -2.43 -12.20 -12.68
CA HIS A 219 -1.71 -11.09 -13.32
C HIS A 219 -0.18 -11.26 -13.22
N CYS A 220 0.33 -11.73 -12.09
CA CYS A 220 1.76 -11.98 -11.89
C CYS A 220 2.28 -13.16 -12.70
N CYS A 221 1.50 -14.22 -12.92
CA CYS A 221 1.96 -15.40 -13.64
C CYS A 221 2.47 -15.10 -15.06
N PHE A 222 1.98 -14.04 -15.71
CA PHE A 222 2.44 -13.62 -17.02
C PHE A 222 3.78 -12.87 -17.01
N LYS A 223 4.32 -12.53 -15.83
CA LYS A 223 5.67 -11.99 -15.61
C LYS A 223 6.74 -13.07 -15.54
N ALA A 224 6.35 -14.34 -15.46
CA ALA A 224 7.27 -15.46 -15.45
C ALA A 224 8.14 -15.49 -16.71
N ASN A 225 9.44 -15.68 -16.49
CA ASN A 225 10.44 -15.74 -17.54
C ASN A 225 10.41 -17.12 -18.24
N THR A 226 10.26 -18.20 -17.48
CA THR A 226 10.14 -19.56 -18.00
C THR A 226 8.68 -19.99 -18.17
N SER A 227 8.42 -20.83 -19.19
CA SER A 227 7.09 -21.43 -19.38
C SER A 227 6.71 -22.39 -18.25
N HIS A 228 7.68 -23.06 -17.63
CA HIS A 228 7.45 -23.98 -16.52
C HIS A 228 6.84 -23.26 -15.31
N CYS A 229 7.52 -22.21 -14.81
CA CYS A 229 7.03 -21.43 -13.68
C CYS A 229 5.73 -20.68 -13.97
N ARG A 230 5.56 -20.20 -15.21
CA ARG A 230 4.29 -19.62 -15.67
C ARG A 230 3.14 -20.61 -15.53
N ASN A 231 3.28 -21.82 -16.04
CA ASN A 231 2.21 -22.82 -16.04
C ASN A 231 1.87 -23.28 -14.61
N MET A 232 2.87 -23.52 -13.76
CA MET A 232 2.64 -23.84 -12.35
C MET A 232 1.93 -22.70 -11.62
N CYS A 233 2.34 -21.45 -11.85
CA CYS A 233 1.68 -20.27 -11.27
C CYS A 233 0.21 -20.17 -11.70
N LEU A 234 -0.08 -20.38 -12.99
CA LEU A 234 -1.46 -20.37 -13.52
C LEU A 234 -2.31 -21.46 -12.89
N GLU A 235 -1.78 -22.69 -12.78
CA GLU A 235 -2.48 -23.80 -12.16
C GLU A 235 -2.84 -23.51 -10.70
N ILE A 236 -1.87 -23.02 -9.93
CA ILE A 236 -2.05 -22.70 -8.51
C ILE A 236 -3.02 -21.54 -8.29
N SER A 237 -3.03 -20.57 -9.20
CA SER A 237 -3.89 -19.38 -9.08
C SER A 237 -5.32 -19.62 -9.58
N THR A 238 -5.55 -20.70 -10.34
CA THR A 238 -6.89 -21.10 -10.82
C THR A 238 -7.50 -22.24 -10.00
N ASN A 239 -6.70 -23.20 -9.51
CA ASN A 239 -7.15 -24.38 -8.78
C ASN A 239 -6.69 -24.33 -7.32
N TRP A 240 -7.33 -23.49 -6.52
CA TRP A 240 -7.04 -23.39 -5.09
C TRP A 240 -7.41 -24.68 -4.33
N GLY A 241 -6.42 -25.45 -3.84
CA GLY A 241 -6.65 -26.57 -2.91
C GLY A 241 -5.85 -27.86 -3.16
N THR A 242 -5.08 -27.96 -4.24
CA THR A 242 -4.13 -29.07 -4.47
C THR A 242 -2.76 -28.73 -3.84
N GLN A 243 -2.00 -29.74 -3.39
CA GLN A 243 -0.71 -29.60 -2.67
C GLN A 243 0.45 -29.02 -3.52
N THR A 244 0.17 -28.26 -4.57
CA THR A 244 1.12 -27.78 -5.60
C THR A 244 1.98 -26.58 -5.17
N TRP A 245 1.64 -25.88 -4.08
CA TRP A 245 2.41 -24.72 -3.60
C TRP A 245 3.86 -25.05 -3.21
N GLN A 246 4.10 -26.18 -2.53
CA GLN A 246 5.45 -26.56 -2.12
C GLN A 246 6.36 -26.83 -3.34
N GLU A 247 5.82 -27.43 -4.39
CA GLU A 247 6.55 -27.69 -5.64
C GLU A 247 6.88 -26.37 -6.36
N PHE A 248 5.95 -25.41 -6.38
CA PHE A 248 6.19 -24.09 -6.95
C PHE A 248 7.26 -23.31 -6.19
N ASP A 249 7.17 -23.27 -4.87
CA ASP A 249 8.15 -22.56 -4.05
C ASP A 249 9.56 -23.13 -4.30
N GLN A 250 9.68 -24.47 -4.37
CA GLN A 250 10.95 -25.15 -4.64
C GLN A 250 11.57 -24.81 -6.02
N HIS A 251 10.76 -24.78 -7.08
CA HIS A 251 11.28 -24.65 -8.46
C HIS A 251 11.32 -23.20 -8.97
N CYS A 252 10.47 -22.33 -8.44
CA CYS A 252 10.21 -21.00 -9.00
C CYS A 252 10.50 -19.87 -8.02
N GLU A 253 10.15 -19.98 -6.72
CA GLU A 253 10.30 -18.86 -5.78
C GLU A 253 11.76 -18.52 -5.47
N TYR A 254 12.66 -19.51 -5.51
CA TYR A 254 14.10 -19.33 -5.28
C TYR A 254 14.94 -19.30 -6.55
N ASN A 255 14.31 -19.27 -7.73
CA ASN A 255 15.02 -19.17 -8.99
C ASN A 255 15.31 -17.70 -9.33
N PRO A 256 16.58 -17.25 -9.34
CA PRO A 256 16.90 -15.85 -9.64
C PRO A 256 16.48 -15.41 -11.05
N ALA A 257 16.26 -16.35 -11.97
CA ALA A 257 15.76 -16.06 -13.31
C ALA A 257 14.27 -15.64 -13.32
N GLU A 258 13.52 -15.88 -12.25
CA GLU A 258 12.09 -15.59 -12.09
C GLU A 258 11.82 -14.35 -11.22
N MET A 259 12.83 -13.48 -11.03
CA MET A 259 12.77 -12.32 -10.12
C MET A 259 11.52 -11.44 -10.35
N ASP A 260 11.12 -11.19 -11.60
CA ASP A 260 9.95 -10.36 -11.93
C ASP A 260 8.63 -11.00 -11.47
N LEU A 261 8.49 -12.33 -11.63
CA LEU A 261 7.35 -13.10 -11.13
C LEU A 261 7.31 -13.07 -9.60
N ILE A 262 8.43 -13.37 -8.96
CA ILE A 262 8.55 -13.48 -7.50
C ILE A 262 8.24 -12.12 -6.86
N THR A 263 8.83 -11.05 -7.40
CA THR A 263 8.59 -9.68 -6.92
C THR A 263 7.11 -9.32 -7.03
N CYS A 264 6.48 -9.62 -8.18
CA CYS A 264 5.05 -9.37 -8.37
C CYS A 264 4.18 -10.14 -7.37
N LEU A 265 4.45 -11.43 -7.18
CA LEU A 265 3.72 -12.26 -6.21
C LEU A 265 3.90 -11.73 -4.78
N ALA A 266 5.11 -11.28 -4.43
CA ALA A 266 5.37 -10.64 -3.14
C ALA A 266 4.55 -9.35 -2.96
N ASP A 267 4.42 -8.51 -3.99
CA ASP A 267 3.63 -7.27 -3.92
C ASP A 267 2.14 -7.49 -3.74
N VAL A 268 1.61 -8.54 -4.38
CA VAL A 268 0.20 -8.92 -4.24
C VAL A 268 -0.08 -9.52 -2.86
N ARG A 269 0.87 -10.28 -2.29
CA ARG A 269 0.76 -10.88 -0.96
C ARG A 269 0.91 -9.82 0.14
N GLU A 270 1.97 -9.03 0.08
CA GLU A 270 2.34 -8.02 1.07
C GLU A 270 2.99 -6.80 0.37
N PRO A 271 2.21 -5.75 0.04
CA PRO A 271 2.72 -4.61 -0.70
C PRO A 271 3.74 -3.82 0.13
N CYS A 272 4.76 -3.29 -0.55
CA CYS A 272 5.73 -2.38 0.06
C CYS A 272 5.09 -1.05 0.47
N GLN A 273 5.15 -0.73 1.76
CA GLN A 273 4.60 0.49 2.33
C GLN A 273 5.67 1.29 3.06
N LEU A 274 5.54 2.60 3.07
CA LEU A 274 6.47 3.51 3.76
C LEU A 274 6.28 3.44 5.26
N GLY A 275 7.39 3.54 5.99
CA GLY A 275 7.43 3.62 7.44
C GLY A 275 7.33 2.27 8.14
N CYS A 276 7.89 2.19 9.34
CA CYS A 276 7.67 1.08 10.25
C CYS A 276 7.81 1.55 11.70
N LYS A 277 6.96 1.03 12.60
CA LYS A 277 6.89 1.41 14.01
C LYS A 277 6.34 0.27 14.87
N ASP A 278 6.43 0.44 16.18
CA ASP A 278 5.82 -0.41 17.19
C ASP A 278 6.33 -1.87 17.23
N LEU A 279 7.51 -2.14 16.68
CA LEU A 279 8.20 -3.43 16.83
C LEU A 279 8.95 -3.51 18.16
N SER A 280 8.86 -4.65 18.84
CA SER A 280 9.44 -4.89 20.16
C SER A 280 10.78 -5.63 20.13
N TYR A 281 10.96 -6.53 19.15
CA TYR A 281 12.20 -7.31 18.99
C TYR A 281 13.11 -6.67 17.93
N CYS A 282 12.57 -6.39 16.75
CA CYS A 282 13.23 -5.76 15.61
C CYS A 282 13.29 -4.23 15.70
N THR A 283 13.65 -3.71 16.87
CA THR A 283 13.59 -2.28 17.21
C THR A 283 14.38 -1.36 16.29
N ASN A 284 15.48 -1.82 15.69
CA ASN A 284 16.28 -1.02 14.75
C ASN A 284 15.54 -0.70 13.42
N PHE A 285 14.43 -1.38 13.13
CA PHE A 285 13.57 -1.13 11.98
C PHE A 285 12.50 -0.06 12.26
N ASN A 286 12.26 0.27 13.53
CA ASN A 286 11.30 1.31 13.90
C ASN A 286 11.80 2.71 13.50
N ASN A 287 10.84 3.63 13.32
CA ASN A 287 11.06 5.05 13.11
C ASN A 287 11.87 5.36 11.85
N ARG A 288 11.64 4.61 10.76
CA ARG A 288 12.26 4.83 9.44
C ARG A 288 11.21 5.27 8.42
N PRO A 289 10.77 6.54 8.45
CA PRO A 289 9.59 6.99 7.70
C PRO A 289 9.79 7.09 6.18
N THR A 290 11.04 7.16 5.70
CA THR A 290 11.37 7.25 4.26
C THR A 290 11.79 5.89 3.66
N GLU A 291 11.81 4.83 4.47
CA GLU A 291 12.12 3.47 4.02
C GLU A 291 10.84 2.65 3.83
N LEU A 292 10.88 1.66 2.94
CA LEU A 292 9.74 0.80 2.64
C LEU A 292 9.89 -0.57 3.29
N PHE A 293 8.78 -1.12 3.78
CA PHE A 293 8.69 -2.42 4.42
C PHE A 293 7.42 -3.15 3.94
N ARG A 294 7.48 -4.47 3.80
CA ARG A 294 6.31 -5.28 3.42
C ARG A 294 5.51 -5.75 4.64
N SER A 295 6.18 -6.04 5.74
CA SER A 295 5.55 -6.71 6.88
C SER A 295 5.95 -6.06 8.22
N CYS A 296 5.50 -4.83 8.42
CA CYS A 296 5.70 -4.12 9.68
C CYS A 296 4.56 -4.39 10.67
N ASN A 297 4.53 -5.58 11.27
CA ASN A 297 3.50 -5.96 12.24
C ASN A 297 4.05 -6.86 13.36
N VAL A 298 3.26 -7.04 14.42
CA VAL A 298 3.65 -7.82 15.62
C VAL A 298 3.91 -9.30 15.30
N GLN A 299 3.21 -9.87 14.31
CA GLN A 299 3.40 -11.26 13.92
C GLN A 299 4.78 -11.48 13.31
N SER A 300 5.20 -10.58 12.41
CA SER A 300 6.53 -10.63 11.78
C SER A 300 7.65 -10.35 12.77
N ASP A 301 7.42 -9.44 13.74
CA ASP A 301 8.34 -9.20 14.85
C ASP A 301 8.58 -10.46 15.70
N GLN A 302 7.50 -11.17 16.05
CA GLN A 302 7.56 -12.42 16.79
C GLN A 302 8.16 -13.56 15.94
N GLY A 303 7.86 -13.57 14.64
CA GLY A 303 8.46 -14.50 13.67
C GLY A 303 9.99 -14.39 13.67
N ALA A 304 10.53 -13.17 13.66
CA ALA A 304 11.97 -12.95 13.69
C ALA A 304 12.62 -13.46 14.98
N MET A 305 11.95 -13.28 16.12
CA MET A 305 12.42 -13.83 17.40
C MET A 305 12.43 -15.36 17.40
N ASN A 306 11.43 -15.99 16.80
CA ASN A 306 11.33 -17.44 16.71
C ASN A 306 12.39 -18.01 15.77
N ASP A 307 12.62 -17.39 14.61
CA ASP A 307 13.66 -17.79 13.66
C ASP A 307 15.06 -17.72 14.29
N PHE A 308 15.37 -16.61 14.95
CA PHE A 308 16.65 -16.45 15.66
C PHE A 308 16.85 -17.57 16.71
N ARG A 309 15.82 -17.92 17.48
CA ARG A 309 15.88 -19.03 18.43
C ARG A 309 16.06 -20.37 17.73
N LEU A 310 15.38 -20.61 16.61
CA LEU A 310 15.50 -21.87 15.86
C LEU A 310 16.93 -22.06 15.32
N TRP A 311 17.52 -21.01 14.76
CA TRP A 311 18.85 -21.06 14.15
C TRP A 311 19.97 -21.27 15.19
N SER A 312 19.72 -20.95 16.47
CA SER A 312 20.64 -21.28 17.57
C SER A 312 20.87 -22.79 17.76
N ASN A 313 20.03 -23.64 17.16
CA ASN A 313 20.25 -25.09 17.09
C ASN A 313 21.35 -25.50 16.07
N GLY A 314 21.98 -24.54 15.39
CA GLY A 314 23.15 -24.77 14.53
C GLY A 314 22.84 -25.25 13.12
N THR A 315 21.58 -25.13 12.66
CA THR A 315 21.19 -25.38 11.26
C THR A 315 20.01 -24.48 10.88
N ILE A 316 20.14 -23.76 9.76
CA ILE A 316 19.04 -23.03 9.14
C ILE A 316 18.39 -23.95 8.11
N LYS A 317 17.11 -24.26 8.29
CA LYS A 317 16.34 -25.12 7.38
C LYS A 317 15.63 -24.27 6.34
N MET A 318 15.96 -24.46 5.07
CA MET A 318 15.26 -23.88 3.92
C MET A 318 14.56 -25.00 3.13
N PRO A 319 13.53 -24.71 2.31
CA PRO A 319 12.78 -25.75 1.59
C PRO A 319 13.63 -26.68 0.71
N PHE A 320 14.75 -26.20 0.17
CA PHE A 320 15.61 -26.92 -0.77
C PHE A 320 17.06 -27.08 -0.29
N MET A 321 17.42 -26.53 0.88
CA MET A 321 18.76 -26.66 1.44
C MET A 321 18.79 -26.48 2.95
N ASN A 322 19.78 -27.08 3.60
CA ASN A 322 20.10 -26.82 5.01
C ASN A 322 21.44 -26.10 5.08
N ILE A 323 21.52 -25.02 5.84
CA ILE A 323 22.74 -24.22 6.02
C ILE A 323 23.24 -24.43 7.45
N PRO A 324 24.28 -25.24 7.65
CA PRO A 324 24.91 -25.41 8.96
C PRO A 324 25.57 -24.11 9.43
N VAL A 325 25.28 -23.69 10.66
CA VAL A 325 25.86 -22.48 11.24
C VAL A 325 26.47 -22.80 12.60
N LEU A 326 27.49 -22.03 12.98
CA LEU A 326 28.01 -22.02 14.34
C LEU A 326 26.94 -21.46 15.30
N ASP A 327 27.19 -21.53 16.60
CA ASP A 327 26.28 -20.95 17.60
C ASP A 327 26.15 -19.43 17.39
N ILE A 328 25.05 -19.03 16.73
CA ILE A 328 24.76 -17.65 16.36
C ILE A 328 24.52 -16.74 17.57
N SER A 329 24.28 -17.30 18.75
CA SER A 329 24.19 -16.52 19.99
C SER A 329 25.54 -15.97 20.43
N ARG A 330 26.64 -16.57 19.93
CA ARG A 330 28.02 -16.17 20.21
C ARG A 330 28.71 -15.57 18.99
N CYS A 331 28.43 -16.12 17.80
CA CYS A 331 29.02 -15.66 16.55
C CYS A 331 28.12 -14.60 15.91
N GLN A 332 28.49 -13.32 16.05
CA GLN A 332 27.76 -12.16 15.52
C GLN A 332 26.23 -12.14 15.84
N PRO A 333 25.83 -12.11 17.12
CA PRO A 333 24.41 -12.17 17.51
C PRO A 333 23.57 -11.03 16.93
N GLU A 334 24.07 -9.78 16.92
CA GLU A 334 23.33 -8.64 16.38
C GLU A 334 23.12 -8.72 14.86
N MET A 335 24.09 -9.31 14.14
CA MET A 335 23.98 -9.51 12.70
C MET A 335 22.91 -10.57 12.38
N TRP A 336 22.94 -11.72 13.06
CA TRP A 336 21.92 -12.76 12.88
C TRP A 336 20.53 -12.32 13.31
N LYS A 337 20.42 -11.52 14.37
CA LYS A 337 19.17 -10.86 14.74
C LYS A 337 18.66 -9.97 13.61
N THR A 338 19.56 -9.19 13.00
CA THR A 338 19.22 -8.31 11.88
C THR A 338 18.82 -9.10 10.64
N VAL A 339 19.46 -10.24 10.34
CA VAL A 339 19.04 -11.18 9.29
C VAL A 339 17.62 -11.69 9.55
N ALA A 340 17.33 -12.19 10.75
CA ALA A 340 16.00 -12.68 11.12
C ALA A 340 14.93 -11.58 10.95
N CYS A 341 15.24 -10.37 11.42
CA CYS A 341 14.37 -9.21 11.25
C CYS A 341 14.19 -8.83 9.77
N ALA A 342 15.25 -8.81 8.97
CA ALA A 342 15.17 -8.47 7.55
C ALA A 342 14.31 -9.49 6.77
N LEU A 343 14.42 -10.79 7.08
CA LEU A 343 13.62 -11.83 6.40
C LEU A 343 12.13 -11.76 6.76
N GLN A 344 11.79 -11.33 7.98
CA GLN A 344 10.41 -11.27 8.46
C GLN A 344 9.73 -9.93 8.22
N ILE A 345 10.42 -8.82 8.54
CA ILE A 345 9.91 -7.45 8.32
C ILE A 345 9.96 -7.07 6.83
N LYS A 346 10.90 -7.67 6.08
CA LYS A 346 11.07 -7.52 4.62
C LYS A 346 11.15 -6.05 4.20
N PRO A 347 12.23 -5.34 4.58
CA PRO A 347 12.54 -4.05 3.96
C PRO A 347 12.61 -4.22 2.44
N CYS A 348 12.20 -3.21 1.70
CA CYS A 348 12.23 -3.27 0.25
C CYS A 348 12.73 -1.97 -0.37
N TYR A 349 13.41 -2.13 -1.50
CA TYR A 349 13.93 -1.00 -2.25
C TYR A 349 12.81 -0.37 -3.09
N SER A 350 12.78 0.96 -3.21
CA SER A 350 11.70 1.66 -3.91
C SER A 350 11.63 1.33 -5.40
N LYS A 351 12.78 1.19 -6.08
CA LYS A 351 12.84 0.87 -7.53
C LYS A 351 12.60 -0.59 -7.85
N SER A 352 13.39 -1.51 -7.29
CA SER A 352 13.31 -2.94 -7.60
C SER A 352 12.22 -3.67 -6.81
N ARG A 353 11.77 -3.11 -5.68
CA ARG A 353 10.81 -3.71 -4.72
C ARG A 353 11.27 -5.05 -4.15
N GLY A 354 12.49 -5.49 -4.45
CA GLY A 354 13.10 -6.68 -3.86
C GLY A 354 13.38 -6.48 -2.37
N SER A 355 13.31 -7.57 -1.62
CA SER A 355 13.62 -7.65 -0.18
C SER A 355 14.82 -8.57 0.12
N VAL A 356 15.62 -8.84 -0.91
CA VAL A 356 16.77 -9.74 -0.82
C VAL A 356 17.95 -9.01 -0.20
N ILE A 357 18.66 -9.66 0.72
CA ILE A 357 19.87 -9.13 1.36
C ILE A 357 21.00 -9.04 0.32
N CYS A 358 21.94 -8.12 0.49
CA CYS A 358 23.09 -8.02 -0.42
C CYS A 358 24.00 -9.26 -0.35
N ARG A 359 24.55 -9.65 -1.50
CA ARG A 359 25.41 -10.83 -1.63
C ARG A 359 26.63 -10.78 -0.70
N SER A 360 27.30 -9.64 -0.65
CA SER A 360 28.44 -9.34 0.21
C SER A 360 28.13 -9.60 1.68
N ASP A 361 27.04 -9.03 2.19
CA ASP A 361 26.58 -9.27 3.56
C ASP A 361 26.32 -10.77 3.81
N CYS A 362 25.68 -11.48 2.87
CA CYS A 362 25.45 -12.92 2.98
C CYS A 362 26.78 -13.71 3.06
N VAL A 363 27.72 -13.42 2.15
CA VAL A 363 29.01 -14.11 2.09
C VAL A 363 29.82 -13.83 3.35
N ASP A 364 29.85 -12.59 3.82
CA ASP A 364 30.56 -12.19 5.02
C ASP A 364 30.05 -12.91 6.27
N ILE A 365 28.73 -13.03 6.41
CA ILE A 365 28.09 -13.74 7.53
C ILE A 365 28.41 -15.22 7.51
N LEU A 366 28.26 -15.88 6.36
CA LEU A 366 28.52 -17.31 6.23
C LEU A 366 30.01 -17.65 6.31
N THR A 367 30.89 -16.73 5.91
CA THR A 367 32.34 -16.90 6.06
C THR A 367 32.76 -16.86 7.53
N GLN A 368 32.14 -15.99 8.33
CA GLN A 368 32.50 -15.81 9.73
C GLN A 368 31.78 -16.82 10.66
N CYS A 369 30.52 -17.13 10.37
CA CYS A 369 29.65 -17.92 11.26
C CYS A 369 29.06 -19.19 10.62
N GLY A 370 29.38 -19.52 9.38
CA GLY A 370 29.03 -20.80 8.77
C GLY A 370 29.86 -21.95 9.34
N ASP A 371 29.23 -23.10 9.59
CA ASP A 371 29.98 -24.29 10.03
C ASP A 371 30.55 -25.02 8.82
N GLY A 372 31.70 -24.55 8.34
CA GLY A 372 32.38 -25.10 7.16
C GLY A 372 32.73 -26.59 7.27
N LYS A 373 32.77 -27.17 8.48
CA LYS A 373 32.99 -28.62 8.65
C LYS A 373 31.77 -29.46 8.32
N ARG A 374 30.57 -28.85 8.41
CA ARG A 374 29.28 -29.50 8.15
C ARG A 374 28.73 -29.18 6.76
N PHE A 375 29.41 -28.33 5.98
CA PHE A 375 29.06 -28.07 4.59
C PHE A 375 29.23 -29.33 3.74
N LEU A 376 28.28 -29.56 2.82
CA LEU A 376 28.36 -30.66 1.87
C LEU A 376 29.51 -30.43 0.87
N GLU A 377 30.05 -31.50 0.28
CA GLU A 377 31.14 -31.38 -0.69
C GLU A 377 30.78 -30.42 -1.84
N GLY A 378 31.62 -29.40 -2.06
CA GLY A 378 31.41 -28.37 -3.07
C GLY A 378 30.51 -27.19 -2.66
N GLN A 379 29.94 -27.19 -1.45
CA GLN A 379 29.26 -26.02 -0.90
C GLN A 379 30.27 -25.05 -0.28
N THR A 380 30.24 -23.80 -0.75
CA THR A 380 30.99 -22.67 -0.16
C THR A 380 30.02 -21.54 0.18
N PRO A 381 30.39 -20.61 1.09
CA PRO A 381 29.59 -19.40 1.36
C PRO A 381 29.14 -18.68 0.09
N GLU A 382 30.04 -18.54 -0.90
CA GLU A 382 29.75 -17.89 -2.18
C GLU A 382 28.67 -18.61 -2.96
N ARG A 383 28.75 -19.95 -3.06
CA ARG A 383 27.78 -20.74 -3.82
C ARG A 383 26.40 -20.75 -3.18
N ILE A 384 26.34 -20.73 -1.86
CA ILE A 384 25.10 -20.61 -1.09
C ILE A 384 24.49 -19.22 -1.33
N CYS A 385 25.29 -18.16 -1.22
CA CYS A 385 24.83 -16.80 -1.41
C CYS A 385 24.48 -16.46 -2.87
N ASP A 386 25.11 -17.10 -3.85
CA ASP A 386 24.71 -16.96 -5.27
C ASP A 386 23.26 -17.43 -5.50
N LEU A 387 22.76 -18.36 -4.68
CA LEU A 387 21.39 -18.87 -4.76
C LEU A 387 20.41 -18.00 -3.95
N LEU A 388 20.83 -17.51 -2.77
CA LEU A 388 19.97 -16.75 -1.85
C LEU A 388 19.96 -15.24 -2.12
N SER A 389 21.05 -14.69 -2.64
CA SER A 389 21.35 -13.26 -2.69
C SER A 389 22.33 -12.98 -3.83
N ALA A 390 21.88 -13.10 -5.07
CA ALA A 390 22.76 -13.10 -6.25
C ALA A 390 23.36 -11.72 -6.63
N THR A 391 23.02 -10.63 -5.93
CA THR A 391 23.39 -9.27 -6.35
C THR A 391 23.86 -8.40 -5.18
N ASP A 392 24.84 -7.55 -5.47
CA ASP A 392 25.32 -6.45 -4.61
C ASP A 392 24.92 -5.07 -5.15
N ASP A 393 24.09 -5.04 -6.19
CA ASP A 393 23.56 -3.79 -6.72
C ASP A 393 22.75 -3.07 -5.62
N PRO A 394 23.17 -1.88 -5.17
CA PRO A 394 22.50 -1.14 -4.10
C PRO A 394 21.06 -0.74 -4.46
N GLU A 395 20.65 -0.85 -5.73
CA GLU A 395 19.26 -0.66 -6.17
C GLU A 395 18.42 -1.94 -6.16
N ARG A 396 19.04 -3.12 -5.93
CA ARG A 396 18.39 -4.44 -6.01
C ARG A 396 18.57 -5.31 -4.77
N CYS A 397 19.35 -4.88 -3.80
CA CYS A 397 19.53 -5.58 -2.54
C CYS A 397 19.41 -4.65 -1.32
N ILE A 398 19.18 -5.26 -0.16
CA ILE A 398 19.08 -4.59 1.12
C ILE A 398 20.39 -4.79 1.89
N PRO A 399 21.15 -3.71 2.16
CA PRO A 399 22.36 -3.82 2.95
C PRO A 399 22.05 -3.84 4.45
N LEU A 400 22.55 -4.85 5.16
CA LEU A 400 22.19 -5.10 6.57
C LEU A 400 22.76 -4.07 7.52
N HIS A 401 23.91 -3.46 7.21
CA HIS A 401 24.56 -2.48 8.08
C HIS A 401 23.63 -1.30 8.45
N ARG A 402 22.66 -0.96 7.58
CA ARG A 402 21.66 0.09 7.84
C ARG A 402 20.78 -0.21 9.06
N TYR A 403 20.57 -1.48 9.38
CA TYR A 403 19.67 -1.96 10.43
C TYR A 403 20.41 -2.55 11.64
N LEU A 404 21.75 -2.50 11.65
CA LEU A 404 22.55 -2.82 12.84
C LEU A 404 22.48 -1.73 13.90
N THR A 405 22.07 -0.52 13.51
CA THR A 405 21.92 0.63 14.41
C THR A 405 20.48 1.15 14.42
N PRO A 406 20.04 1.80 15.52
CA PRO A 406 18.74 2.45 15.57
C PRO A 406 18.58 3.52 14.47
N SER A 407 17.34 3.83 14.13
CA SER A 407 17.05 4.86 13.14
C SER A 407 17.65 6.22 13.52
N PRO A 408 18.21 6.98 12.55
CA PRO A 408 18.66 8.35 12.80
C PRO A 408 17.51 9.31 13.15
N PHE A 409 16.25 8.93 12.87
CA PHE A 409 15.05 9.74 13.06
C PHE A 409 14.29 9.46 14.36
N GLN A 410 14.95 8.83 15.34
CA GLN A 410 14.31 8.41 16.59
C GLN A 410 13.67 9.57 17.40
N ASN A 411 14.13 10.80 17.19
CA ASN A 411 13.61 12.01 17.84
C ASN A 411 12.69 12.87 16.95
N SER A 412 12.52 12.54 15.66
CA SER A 412 11.75 13.32 14.67
C SER A 412 10.52 12.56 14.15
N VAL A 413 10.03 11.59 14.92
CA VAL A 413 8.96 10.65 14.54
C VAL A 413 7.62 11.37 14.27
N GLU A 414 7.42 12.55 14.83
CA GLU A 414 6.15 13.29 14.68
C GLU A 414 6.06 14.08 13.36
N GLU A 415 7.16 14.23 12.59
CA GLU A 415 7.16 15.02 11.36
C GLU A 415 6.46 14.32 10.17
N VAL A 416 6.58 12.99 10.10
CA VAL A 416 6.01 12.15 9.04
C VAL A 416 5.31 10.96 9.68
N ILE A 417 4.02 10.78 9.37
CA ILE A 417 3.19 9.72 9.97
C ILE A 417 2.71 8.73 8.91
N HIS A 418 2.54 7.48 9.30
CA HIS A 418 2.04 6.40 8.45
C HIS A 418 0.79 5.79 9.10
N PRO A 419 -0.39 6.38 8.90
CA PRO A 419 -1.60 5.98 9.63
C PRO A 419 -2.14 4.61 9.20
N CYS A 420 -1.73 4.13 8.01
CA CYS A 420 -2.16 2.86 7.44
C CYS A 420 -1.07 1.77 7.43
N ASN A 421 0.06 1.99 8.12
CA ASN A 421 1.15 1.01 8.20
C ASN A 421 1.70 0.89 9.64
N PRO A 422 1.37 -0.20 10.37
CA PRO A 422 0.47 -1.29 9.99
C PRO A 422 -0.98 -0.82 9.78
N SER A 423 -1.74 -1.55 8.94
CA SER A 423 -3.14 -1.23 8.70
C SER A 423 -3.97 -1.39 9.98
N PRO A 424 -4.68 -0.35 10.44
CA PRO A 424 -5.59 -0.42 11.57
C PRO A 424 -6.97 -1.00 11.20
N CYS A 425 -7.20 -1.30 9.91
CA CYS A 425 -8.50 -1.70 9.39
C CYS A 425 -8.70 -3.22 9.38
N PRO A 426 -9.96 -3.71 9.46
CA PRO A 426 -10.29 -5.12 9.27
C PRO A 426 -9.84 -5.64 7.90
N SER A 427 -9.62 -6.96 7.76
CA SER A 427 -9.14 -7.60 6.53
C SER A 427 -10.04 -7.46 5.29
N SER A 428 -11.29 -6.99 5.44
CA SER A 428 -12.21 -6.70 4.34
C SER A 428 -12.27 -5.22 3.95
N HIS A 429 -11.49 -4.38 4.64
CA HIS A 429 -11.48 -2.94 4.46
C HIS A 429 -10.10 -2.44 4.06
N LEU A 430 -10.08 -1.51 3.12
CA LEU A 430 -8.89 -0.74 2.76
C LEU A 430 -8.71 0.41 3.75
N CYS A 431 -7.45 0.64 4.15
CA CYS A 431 -7.09 1.82 4.92
C CYS A 431 -6.77 2.98 3.98
N GLU A 432 -7.55 4.05 4.06
CA GLU A 432 -7.31 5.28 3.32
C GLU A 432 -6.87 6.39 4.27
N VAL A 433 -5.90 7.20 3.85
CA VAL A 433 -5.46 8.36 4.62
C VAL A 433 -6.58 9.39 4.69
N ASN A 434 -6.91 9.88 5.89
CA ASN A 434 -7.91 10.93 6.05
C ASN A 434 -7.34 12.27 5.58
N ARG A 435 -7.62 12.60 4.33
CA ARG A 435 -7.25 13.89 3.70
C ARG A 435 -8.41 14.89 3.68
N LYS A 436 -9.56 14.55 4.26
CA LYS A 436 -10.72 15.44 4.38
C LYS A 436 -10.57 16.42 5.56
N GLY A 437 -9.66 16.11 6.49
CA GLY A 437 -9.45 16.90 7.70
C GLY A 437 -10.52 16.62 8.76
N CYS A 438 -10.41 17.30 9.90
CA CYS A 438 -11.39 17.21 10.97
C CYS A 438 -12.26 18.46 11.00
N TYR A 439 -13.54 18.31 11.39
CA TYR A 439 -14.39 19.45 11.67
C TYR A 439 -13.85 20.24 12.88
N PRO A 440 -13.95 21.59 12.86
CA PRO A 440 -13.52 22.41 13.99
C PRO A 440 -14.18 21.95 15.30
N GLY A 441 -13.37 21.58 16.30
CA GLY A 441 -13.84 21.13 17.61
C GLY A 441 -14.13 19.62 17.73
N HIS A 442 -13.87 18.83 16.68
CA HIS A 442 -13.99 17.37 16.71
C HIS A 442 -12.64 16.71 16.41
N ASP A 443 -12.23 15.76 17.26
CA ASP A 443 -11.09 14.89 16.98
C ASP A 443 -11.50 13.84 15.94
N CYS A 444 -10.68 13.67 14.90
CA CYS A 444 -10.90 12.64 13.88
C CYS A 444 -9.64 11.79 13.69
N LEU A 445 -9.85 10.53 13.30
CA LEU A 445 -8.75 9.62 13.03
C LEU A 445 -8.00 10.06 11.76
N PRO A 446 -6.68 9.84 11.68
CA PRO A 446 -5.87 10.18 10.50
C PRO A 446 -6.09 9.20 9.32
N TYR A 447 -7.07 8.28 9.42
CA TYR A 447 -7.42 7.30 8.41
C TYR A 447 -8.92 7.00 8.40
N PHE A 448 -9.39 6.41 7.29
CA PHE A 448 -10.70 5.80 7.13
C PHE A 448 -10.54 4.32 6.77
N CYS A 449 -11.43 3.47 7.30
CA CYS A 449 -11.56 2.09 6.85
C CYS A 449 -12.74 2.02 5.89
N VAL A 450 -12.45 1.86 4.60
CA VAL A 450 -13.48 1.76 3.55
C VAL A 450 -13.60 0.31 3.11
N PRO A 451 -14.82 -0.20 2.84
CA PRO A 451 -14.95 -1.55 2.34
C PRO A 451 -14.32 -1.67 0.94
N GLY A 452 -13.87 -2.87 0.59
CA GLY A 452 -13.34 -3.17 -0.74
C GLY A 452 -13.78 -4.53 -1.25
N CYS A 453 -13.50 -4.83 -2.52
CA CYS A 453 -13.72 -6.15 -3.11
C CYS A 453 -12.42 -6.92 -3.17
N LYS A 454 -12.49 -8.23 -2.92
CA LYS A 454 -11.38 -9.14 -3.22
C LYS A 454 -11.22 -9.30 -4.73
N LEU A 455 -9.98 -9.32 -5.21
CA LEU A 455 -9.64 -9.55 -6.62
C LEU A 455 -9.74 -11.06 -6.97
N GLY A 456 -10.90 -11.66 -6.70
CA GLY A 456 -11.16 -13.09 -6.82
C GLY A 456 -11.51 -13.74 -5.49
N GLU A 457 -12.14 -14.92 -5.54
CA GLU A 457 -12.64 -15.62 -4.35
C GLU A 457 -11.52 -16.14 -3.43
N ALA A 458 -10.33 -16.39 -3.98
CA ALA A 458 -9.16 -16.85 -3.25
C ALA A 458 -8.13 -15.73 -2.97
N SER A 459 -8.37 -14.51 -3.45
CA SER A 459 -7.42 -13.40 -3.29
C SER A 459 -7.65 -12.65 -1.98
N GLU A 460 -6.57 -12.25 -1.30
CA GLU A 460 -6.61 -11.29 -0.19
C GLU A 460 -6.36 -9.85 -0.67
N PHE A 461 -6.05 -9.67 -1.97
CA PHE A 461 -5.84 -8.35 -2.55
C PHE A 461 -7.18 -7.62 -2.71
N LEU A 462 -7.30 -6.44 -2.11
CA LEU A 462 -8.52 -5.63 -2.11
C LEU A 462 -8.43 -4.47 -3.09
N VAL A 463 -9.57 -4.15 -3.72
CA VAL A 463 -9.77 -2.98 -4.57
C VAL A 463 -10.92 -2.10 -4.06
N PRO A 464 -10.86 -0.77 -4.26
CA PRO A 464 -11.87 0.15 -3.73
C PRO A 464 -13.28 -0.14 -4.27
N LEU A 465 -14.31 0.18 -3.48
CA LEU A 465 -15.69 0.15 -3.95
C LEU A 465 -15.91 1.05 -5.17
N ASP A 466 -16.88 0.67 -6.01
CA ASP A 466 -17.28 1.37 -7.25
C ASP A 466 -16.15 1.56 -8.28
N SER A 467 -15.00 0.91 -8.08
CA SER A 467 -13.90 0.89 -9.03
C SER A 467 -14.18 -0.04 -10.21
N ARG A 468 -13.66 0.34 -11.38
CA ARG A 468 -13.65 -0.49 -12.60
C ARG A 468 -12.33 -1.26 -12.66
N ILE A 469 -12.44 -2.58 -12.64
CA ILE A 469 -11.33 -3.49 -12.41
C ILE A 469 -11.15 -4.43 -13.59
N GLN A 470 -9.94 -4.44 -14.14
CA GLN A 470 -9.50 -5.35 -15.19
C GLN A 470 -8.87 -6.60 -14.57
N VAL A 471 -9.45 -7.77 -14.86
CA VAL A 471 -8.98 -9.07 -14.41
C VAL A 471 -8.66 -9.98 -15.61
N PRO A 472 -7.69 -10.90 -15.52
CA PRO A 472 -7.44 -11.87 -16.60
C PRO A 472 -8.65 -12.80 -16.78
N THR A 473 -8.92 -13.23 -18.01
CA THR A 473 -10.00 -14.17 -18.31
C THR A 473 -9.76 -15.53 -17.65
N ARG A 474 -10.84 -16.29 -17.40
CA ARG A 474 -10.75 -17.65 -16.85
C ARG A 474 -9.99 -18.63 -17.74
N SER A 475 -9.95 -18.38 -19.05
CA SER A 475 -9.18 -19.19 -20.00
C SER A 475 -7.67 -19.10 -19.80
N GLY A 476 -7.18 -18.13 -19.03
CA GLY A 476 -5.75 -17.90 -18.81
C GLY A 476 -5.01 -17.44 -20.08
N GLN A 477 -5.74 -17.01 -21.11
CA GLN A 477 -5.15 -16.55 -22.35
C GLN A 477 -4.47 -15.20 -22.16
N VAL A 478 -3.18 -15.13 -22.51
CA VAL A 478 -2.38 -13.90 -22.39
C VAL A 478 -2.98 -12.79 -23.26
N GLY A 479 -3.11 -11.59 -22.71
CA GLY A 479 -3.63 -10.43 -23.43
C GLY A 479 -5.17 -10.36 -23.52
N CYS A 480 -5.89 -11.29 -22.88
CA CYS A 480 -7.34 -11.28 -22.75
C CYS A 480 -7.76 -10.90 -21.32
N TYR A 481 -8.71 -9.97 -21.21
CA TYR A 481 -9.16 -9.47 -19.91
C TYR A 481 -10.67 -9.27 -19.87
N GLU A 482 -11.23 -9.35 -18.67
CA GLU A 482 -12.58 -8.93 -18.33
C GLU A 482 -12.52 -7.65 -17.50
N VAL A 483 -13.49 -6.75 -17.69
CA VAL A 483 -13.67 -5.57 -16.86
C VAL A 483 -14.90 -5.76 -15.99
N CYS A 484 -14.70 -5.77 -14.69
CA CYS A 484 -15.73 -5.91 -13.66
C CYS A 484 -15.86 -4.60 -12.86
N THR A 485 -16.97 -4.44 -12.14
CA THR A 485 -17.13 -3.38 -11.14
C THR A 485 -17.10 -3.97 -9.73
N CYS A 486 -16.42 -3.29 -8.81
CA CYS A 486 -16.46 -3.65 -7.40
C CYS A 486 -17.80 -3.19 -6.79
N GLY A 487 -18.71 -4.13 -6.56
CA GLY A 487 -20.05 -3.84 -6.05
C GLY A 487 -20.11 -3.76 -4.52
N GLN A 488 -21.20 -3.16 -4.00
CA GLN A 488 -21.43 -2.99 -2.55
C GLN A 488 -21.44 -4.31 -1.74
N SER A 489 -21.60 -5.45 -2.40
CA SER A 489 -21.51 -6.77 -1.75
C SER A 489 -20.07 -7.18 -1.40
N GLY A 490 -19.05 -6.35 -1.69
CA GLY A 490 -17.64 -6.69 -1.54
C GLY A 490 -17.15 -7.74 -2.55
N ARG A 491 -17.84 -7.89 -3.68
CA ARG A 491 -17.49 -8.82 -4.76
C ARG A 491 -17.46 -8.09 -6.11
N LEU A 492 -16.65 -8.61 -7.02
CA LEU A 492 -16.65 -8.17 -8.42
C LEU A 492 -17.96 -8.61 -9.10
N GLN A 493 -18.60 -7.67 -9.80
CA GLN A 493 -19.89 -7.84 -10.49
C GLN A 493 -19.82 -7.21 -11.89
N ASN A 494 -20.86 -7.42 -12.71
CA ASN A 494 -21.00 -6.81 -14.04
C ASN A 494 -19.76 -6.94 -14.94
N CYS A 495 -19.14 -8.13 -14.94
CA CYS A 495 -17.95 -8.40 -15.74
C CYS A 495 -18.28 -8.48 -17.23
N ALA A 496 -17.53 -7.74 -18.05
CA ALA A 496 -17.63 -7.76 -19.50
C ALA A 496 -16.27 -8.07 -20.13
N GLU A 497 -16.25 -8.95 -21.14
CA GLU A 497 -15.02 -9.28 -21.87
C GLU A 497 -14.53 -8.09 -22.70
N MET A 498 -13.22 -7.87 -22.68
CA MET A 498 -12.54 -6.87 -23.53
C MET A 498 -11.90 -7.54 -24.74
N PRO A 499 -11.74 -6.82 -25.86
CA PRO A 499 -11.02 -7.34 -27.02
C PRO A 499 -9.59 -7.75 -26.65
N CYS A 500 -9.25 -9.01 -26.90
CA CYS A 500 -7.91 -9.52 -26.68
C CYS A 500 -6.91 -8.84 -27.62
N PHE A 501 -5.68 -8.68 -27.15
CA PHE A 501 -4.55 -8.25 -27.97
C PHE A 501 -3.43 -9.29 -27.95
N ASP A 502 -2.71 -9.38 -29.06
CA ASP A 502 -1.67 -10.38 -29.25
C ASP A 502 -0.32 -9.92 -28.68
N THR A 503 0.04 -10.42 -27.50
CA THR A 503 1.31 -10.11 -26.82
C THR A 503 2.52 -10.79 -27.46
N SER A 504 2.32 -11.73 -28.39
CA SER A 504 3.43 -12.37 -29.12
C SER A 504 4.04 -11.46 -30.18
N LYS A 505 3.30 -10.43 -30.60
CA LYS A 505 3.78 -9.42 -31.55
C LYS A 505 4.90 -8.58 -30.93
N THR A 506 6.02 -8.54 -31.63
CA THR A 506 7.20 -7.76 -31.25
C THR A 506 7.29 -6.49 -32.09
N CYS A 507 7.79 -5.41 -31.49
CA CYS A 507 8.08 -4.17 -32.21
C CYS A 507 9.46 -4.27 -32.86
N PHE A 508 9.60 -3.79 -34.09
CA PHE A 508 10.87 -3.80 -34.81
C PHE A 508 11.44 -2.39 -34.91
N ILE A 509 12.51 -2.10 -34.17
CA ILE A 509 13.14 -0.76 -34.14
C ILE A 509 14.64 -0.90 -34.34
N GLY A 510 15.19 -0.19 -35.34
CA GLY A 510 16.63 -0.11 -35.57
C GLY A 510 17.31 -1.48 -35.78
N GLY A 511 16.60 -2.45 -36.34
CA GLY A 511 17.11 -3.82 -36.51
C GLY A 511 16.94 -4.76 -35.30
N GLN A 512 16.48 -4.26 -34.15
CA GLN A 512 16.22 -5.06 -32.96
C GLN A 512 14.73 -5.37 -32.79
N ARG A 513 14.42 -6.59 -32.35
CA ARG A 513 13.07 -7.00 -31.93
C ARG A 513 12.88 -6.69 -30.45
N LYS A 514 11.80 -6.00 -30.10
CA LYS A 514 11.41 -5.68 -28.72
C LYS A 514 10.09 -6.39 -28.38
N SER A 515 10.07 -7.13 -27.28
CA SER A 515 8.87 -7.83 -26.80
C SER A 515 7.82 -6.86 -26.26
N HIS A 516 6.56 -7.30 -26.20
CA HIS A 516 5.47 -6.55 -25.55
C HIS A 516 5.85 -6.17 -24.11
N GLY A 517 5.51 -4.94 -23.70
CA GLY A 517 5.80 -4.38 -22.37
C GLY A 517 7.23 -3.86 -22.19
N VAL A 518 8.14 -4.12 -23.13
CA VAL A 518 9.53 -3.64 -23.04
C VAL A 518 9.58 -2.15 -23.37
N SER A 519 10.11 -1.38 -22.42
CA SER A 519 10.45 0.03 -22.58
C SER A 519 11.84 0.19 -23.19
N PHE A 520 12.01 1.18 -24.07
CA PHE A 520 13.28 1.52 -24.71
C PHE A 520 13.33 3.02 -25.02
N ARG A 521 14.43 3.50 -25.61
CA ARG A 521 14.55 4.87 -26.10
C ARG A 521 14.84 4.86 -27.60
N VAL A 522 14.25 5.81 -28.32
CA VAL A 522 14.59 6.13 -29.71
C VAL A 522 15.09 7.57 -29.68
N ASP A 523 16.38 7.76 -29.97
CA ASP A 523 17.09 9.01 -29.69
C ASP A 523 16.92 9.43 -28.21
N CYS A 524 16.24 10.55 -27.94
CA CYS A 524 15.90 11.00 -26.59
C CYS A 524 14.48 10.59 -26.15
N GLN A 525 13.62 10.15 -27.08
CA GLN A 525 12.21 9.85 -26.81
C GLN A 525 12.09 8.52 -26.05
N PRO A 526 11.44 8.50 -24.87
CA PRO A 526 11.03 7.26 -24.26
C PRO A 526 9.90 6.61 -25.04
N CYS A 527 10.00 5.29 -25.21
CA CYS A 527 9.03 4.48 -25.93
C CYS A 527 8.74 3.17 -25.18
N SER A 528 7.61 2.54 -25.52
CA SER A 528 7.24 1.21 -25.06
C SER A 528 6.60 0.41 -26.19
N CYS A 529 6.88 -0.90 -26.24
CA CYS A 529 6.26 -1.81 -27.21
C CYS A 529 4.93 -2.34 -26.67
N PHE A 530 3.84 -2.10 -27.38
CA PHE A 530 2.52 -2.61 -27.04
C PHE A 530 1.93 -3.43 -28.20
N ALA A 531 1.99 -4.75 -28.08
CA ALA A 531 1.35 -5.70 -29.01
C ALA A 531 1.75 -5.49 -30.49
N GLY A 532 3.03 -5.19 -30.72
CA GLY A 532 3.61 -4.92 -32.03
C GLY A 532 3.64 -3.45 -32.44
N GLU A 533 2.96 -2.56 -31.71
CA GLU A 533 2.98 -1.12 -31.93
C GLU A 533 4.00 -0.43 -31.02
N SER A 534 4.85 0.42 -31.59
CA SER A 534 5.78 1.26 -30.83
C SER A 534 5.11 2.57 -30.44
N ILE A 535 4.86 2.76 -29.15
CA ILE A 535 4.26 3.98 -28.61
C ILE A 535 5.39 4.80 -27.99
N CYS A 536 5.62 6.01 -28.51
CA CYS A 536 6.71 6.90 -28.10
C CYS A 536 6.20 8.25 -27.63
N SER A 537 6.98 8.91 -26.78
CA SER A 537 6.80 10.33 -26.49
C SER A 537 6.89 11.16 -27.77
N SER A 538 6.10 12.22 -27.86
CA SER A 538 6.09 13.12 -29.02
C SER A 538 7.15 14.23 -28.96
N ARG A 539 7.97 14.23 -27.90
CA ARG A 539 9.00 15.25 -27.65
C ARG A 539 10.05 15.29 -28.77
N GLN A 540 10.30 16.47 -29.34
CA GLN A 540 11.38 16.64 -30.30
C GLN A 540 12.75 16.55 -29.62
N CYS A 541 13.67 15.76 -30.21
CA CYS A 541 15.03 15.60 -29.71
C CYS A 541 15.99 16.53 -30.45
N VAL A 542 16.80 17.30 -29.70
CA VAL A 542 17.97 17.97 -30.26
C VAL A 542 19.03 16.90 -30.52
N ARG A 543 19.41 16.70 -31.78
CA ARG A 543 20.52 15.80 -32.13
C ARG A 543 21.83 16.44 -31.65
N ALA A 544 22.66 15.69 -30.92
CA ALA A 544 23.98 16.16 -30.46
C ALA A 544 24.89 16.58 -31.64
N ASP A 545 24.65 16.00 -32.82
CA ASP A 545 25.39 16.22 -34.07
C ASP A 545 24.70 17.26 -34.99
N GLY A 546 23.63 17.92 -34.51
CA GLY A 546 22.89 18.91 -35.28
C GLY A 546 23.71 20.17 -35.54
N SER A 547 23.45 20.84 -36.68
CA SER A 547 24.10 22.11 -36.99
C SER A 547 23.70 23.20 -35.98
N ASP A 548 24.50 24.25 -35.83
CA ASP A 548 24.13 25.39 -34.97
C ASP A 548 22.82 26.07 -35.41
N GLU A 549 22.39 25.91 -36.67
CA GLU A 549 21.06 26.34 -37.12
C GLU A 549 19.93 25.43 -36.62
N ASP A 550 20.12 24.11 -36.62
CA ASP A 550 19.14 23.16 -36.06
C ASP A 550 18.94 23.38 -34.57
N ARG A 551 20.01 23.76 -33.85
CA ARG A 551 19.95 24.15 -32.43
C ARG A 551 19.19 25.45 -32.20
N ARG A 552 19.26 26.40 -33.13
CA ARG A 552 18.52 27.69 -33.06
C ARG A 552 17.05 27.55 -33.40
N LEU A 553 16.68 26.58 -34.24
CA LEU A 553 15.29 26.27 -34.58
C LEU A 553 14.57 25.48 -33.48
N PHE A 554 15.31 24.93 -32.51
CA PHE A 554 14.74 24.22 -31.38
C PHE A 554 14.22 25.19 -30.31
N THR A 555 12.92 25.45 -30.34
CA THR A 555 12.23 26.28 -29.37
C THR A 555 11.85 25.54 -28.09
N GLY A 556 12.05 24.22 -28.02
CA GLY A 556 11.61 23.38 -26.89
C GLY A 556 10.09 23.13 -26.84
N LEU A 557 9.31 23.63 -27.80
CA LEU A 557 7.90 23.32 -28.00
C LEU A 557 7.69 22.36 -29.19
N PRO A 558 6.58 21.60 -29.23
CA PRO A 558 6.26 20.72 -30.34
C PRO A 558 6.32 21.44 -31.71
N CYS A 559 6.87 20.78 -32.72
CA CYS A 559 7.04 21.30 -34.09
C CYS A 559 7.88 22.59 -34.20
N GLY A 560 8.73 22.91 -33.21
CA GLY A 560 9.53 24.15 -33.23
C GLY A 560 8.68 25.41 -33.13
N CYS A 561 7.49 25.33 -32.54
CA CYS A 561 6.61 26.49 -32.38
C CYS A 561 7.23 27.57 -31.48
N ALA A 562 7.00 28.84 -31.78
CA ALA A 562 7.39 29.94 -30.89
C ALA A 562 6.65 29.87 -29.55
N ASP A 563 7.27 30.42 -28.50
CA ASP A 563 6.80 30.42 -27.12
C ASP A 563 5.78 31.52 -26.79
N HIS A 564 5.25 32.20 -27.82
CA HIS A 564 4.18 33.17 -27.66
C HIS A 564 2.89 32.50 -27.13
N PHE A 565 2.44 32.96 -25.96
CA PHE A 565 1.24 32.45 -25.32
C PHE A 565 -0.02 33.14 -25.84
N VAL A 566 -0.67 32.52 -26.82
CA VAL A 566 -1.97 32.94 -27.37
C VAL A 566 -2.88 31.72 -27.36
N PRO A 567 -3.54 31.43 -26.22
CA PRO A 567 -4.14 30.12 -25.99
C PRO A 567 -5.31 29.84 -26.93
N VAL A 568 -5.48 28.57 -27.26
CA VAL A 568 -6.62 28.04 -28.02
C VAL A 568 -7.25 26.87 -27.29
N CYS A 569 -8.57 26.81 -27.31
CA CYS A 569 -9.35 25.70 -26.81
C CYS A 569 -9.66 24.74 -27.95
N ALA A 570 -9.11 23.53 -27.89
CA ALA A 570 -9.35 22.52 -28.91
C ALA A 570 -10.64 21.72 -28.63
N ARG A 571 -11.13 20.99 -29.64
CA ARG A 571 -12.34 20.15 -29.53
C ARG A 571 -12.23 19.00 -28.54
N ASN A 572 -11.01 18.58 -28.21
CA ASN A 572 -10.79 17.67 -27.08
C ASN A 572 -10.91 18.39 -25.73
N GLY A 573 -11.42 19.64 -25.72
CA GLY A 573 -11.60 20.60 -24.63
C GLY A 573 -10.38 20.98 -23.82
N ARG A 574 -9.19 20.66 -24.36
CA ARG A 574 -7.91 21.01 -23.77
C ARG A 574 -7.42 22.37 -24.29
N THR A 575 -6.87 23.19 -23.39
CA THR A 575 -6.15 24.41 -23.78
C THR A 575 -4.74 24.10 -24.25
N TYR A 576 -4.39 24.66 -25.41
CA TYR A 576 -3.04 24.66 -25.95
C TYR A 576 -2.47 26.08 -25.92
N PRO A 577 -1.15 26.25 -25.70
CA PRO A 577 -0.54 27.58 -25.53
C PRO A 577 -0.57 28.42 -26.81
N SER A 578 -0.68 27.79 -27.99
CA SER A 578 -0.84 28.49 -29.26
C SER A 578 -1.54 27.63 -30.32
N ALA A 579 -2.10 28.29 -31.34
CA ALA A 579 -2.63 27.61 -32.52
C ALA A 579 -1.58 26.77 -33.27
N CYS A 580 -0.30 27.15 -33.20
CA CYS A 580 0.81 26.37 -33.76
C CYS A 580 0.92 25.01 -33.06
N VAL A 581 0.91 25.01 -31.72
CA VAL A 581 1.00 23.78 -30.93
C VAL A 581 -0.24 22.90 -31.14
N ALA A 582 -1.44 23.50 -31.19
CA ALA A 582 -2.67 22.76 -31.49
C ALA A 582 -2.61 22.06 -32.86
N ARG A 583 -2.09 22.73 -33.89
CA ARG A 583 -1.86 22.12 -35.22
C ARG A 583 -0.81 21.03 -35.18
N CYS A 584 0.27 21.23 -34.43
CA CYS A 584 1.34 20.25 -34.30
C CYS A 584 0.84 18.91 -33.76
N VAL A 585 -0.04 18.94 -32.76
CA VAL A 585 -0.61 17.72 -32.17
C VAL A 585 -1.79 17.15 -32.96
N GLY A 586 -2.12 17.73 -34.13
CA GLY A 586 -3.04 17.15 -35.11
C GLY A 586 -4.39 17.87 -35.30
N PHE A 587 -4.66 18.99 -34.64
CA PHE A 587 -5.92 19.73 -34.81
C PHE A 587 -5.90 20.64 -36.04
N LYS A 588 -7.03 20.70 -36.75
CA LYS A 588 -7.29 21.67 -37.83
C LYS A 588 -7.87 22.96 -37.25
N ASP A 589 -7.80 24.06 -38.02
CA ASP A 589 -8.26 25.39 -37.56
C ASP A 589 -9.77 25.44 -37.20
N ASN A 590 -10.61 24.55 -37.74
CA ASN A 590 -12.02 24.42 -37.38
C ASN A 590 -12.28 23.50 -36.15
N GLN A 591 -11.21 22.94 -35.59
CA GLN A 591 -11.23 22.06 -34.43
C GLN A 591 -10.68 22.73 -33.16
N PHE A 592 -10.42 24.04 -33.19
CA PHE A 592 -10.12 24.83 -32.01
C PHE A 592 -10.64 26.26 -32.15
N VAL A 593 -10.77 26.96 -31.03
CA VAL A 593 -11.17 28.38 -30.95
C VAL A 593 -10.17 29.16 -30.10
N PHE A 594 -10.03 30.47 -30.32
CA PHE A 594 -9.15 31.31 -29.50
C PHE A 594 -9.70 31.51 -28.08
N GLY A 595 -8.79 31.54 -27.11
CA GLY A 595 -9.09 31.56 -25.68
C GLY A 595 -8.86 30.21 -25.03
N SER A 596 -8.83 30.18 -23.69
CA SER A 596 -8.74 28.92 -22.94
C SER A 596 -10.10 28.25 -22.83
N CYS A 597 -10.13 26.93 -22.65
CA CYS A 597 -11.36 26.17 -22.53
C CYS A 597 -12.16 26.52 -21.28
N ARG A 598 -11.48 26.95 -20.21
CA ARG A 598 -12.13 27.40 -18.97
C ARG A 598 -12.90 28.72 -19.12
N ASN A 599 -12.59 29.51 -20.16
CA ASN A 599 -13.34 30.73 -20.49
C ASN A 599 -14.61 30.44 -21.32
N ILE A 600 -14.78 29.22 -21.82
CA ILE A 600 -15.95 28.80 -22.58
C ILE A 600 -16.94 28.19 -21.61
N ASP A 601 -18.07 28.86 -21.39
CA ASP A 601 -19.15 28.32 -20.58
C ASP A 601 -20.00 27.34 -21.43
N PRO A 602 -19.90 26.01 -21.22
CA PRO A 602 -20.71 25.04 -21.97
C PRO A 602 -22.20 25.13 -21.62
N CYS A 603 -22.55 25.84 -20.54
CA CYS A 603 -23.92 26.09 -20.11
C CYS A 603 -24.51 27.39 -20.64
N SER A 604 -23.78 28.12 -21.51
CA SER A 604 -24.27 29.37 -22.11
C SER A 604 -24.38 29.26 -23.64
N PRO A 605 -25.59 29.35 -24.23
CA PRO A 605 -26.91 29.45 -23.57
C PRO A 605 -27.32 28.13 -22.91
N ASN A 606 -28.18 28.17 -21.87
CA ASN A 606 -28.56 27.00 -21.08
C ASN A 606 -29.09 25.86 -21.98
N PRO A 607 -28.35 24.74 -22.11
CA PRO A 607 -28.70 23.66 -23.01
C PRO A 607 -29.77 22.72 -22.43
N CYS A 608 -30.13 22.88 -21.15
CA CYS A 608 -31.03 21.98 -20.44
C CYS A 608 -32.52 22.27 -20.68
N GLN A 609 -33.36 21.23 -20.63
CA GLN A 609 -34.81 21.35 -20.78
C GLN A 609 -35.45 22.10 -19.60
N ARG A 610 -36.66 22.67 -19.77
CA ARG A 610 -37.35 23.46 -18.71
C ARG A 610 -37.56 22.71 -17.38
N SER A 611 -37.61 21.37 -17.40
CA SER A 611 -37.69 20.50 -16.21
C SER A 611 -36.34 20.27 -15.50
N GLN A 612 -35.23 20.55 -16.19
CA GLN A 612 -33.84 20.41 -15.73
C GLN A 612 -33.22 21.81 -15.65
N SER A 613 -33.31 22.44 -14.47
CA SER A 613 -32.99 23.87 -14.35
C SER A 613 -31.52 24.18 -14.12
N VAL A 614 -30.67 23.17 -13.87
CA VAL A 614 -29.27 23.36 -13.49
C VAL A 614 -28.36 22.66 -14.48
N CYS A 615 -27.58 23.44 -15.21
CA CYS A 615 -26.50 22.96 -16.05
C CYS A 615 -25.21 22.99 -15.21
N VAL A 616 -24.57 21.84 -15.03
CA VAL A 616 -23.30 21.71 -14.31
C VAL A 616 -22.20 21.52 -15.34
N CYS A 617 -21.19 22.38 -15.39
CA CYS A 617 -20.05 22.21 -16.29
C CYS A 617 -19.17 21.06 -15.79
N VAL A 618 -18.92 20.06 -16.63
CA VAL A 618 -18.14 18.85 -16.26
C VAL A 618 -16.78 18.77 -16.99
N MET A 619 -16.67 19.32 -18.23
CA MET A 619 -15.56 19.13 -19.22
C MET A 619 -15.28 17.63 -19.57
N GLU A 620 -14.99 17.14 -20.78
CA GLU A 620 -14.27 17.61 -21.98
C GLU A 620 -14.67 16.75 -23.25
N LEU A 621 -14.52 17.26 -24.49
CA LEU A 621 -15.27 16.87 -25.73
C LEU A 621 -14.57 15.96 -26.78
N SER A 622 -15.37 15.66 -27.81
CA SER A 622 -15.42 14.51 -28.73
C SER A 622 -14.48 14.45 -29.93
N GLU A 623 -13.87 13.26 -30.11
CA GLU A 623 -14.20 12.41 -31.28
C GLU A 623 -15.38 11.44 -31.01
N TYR A 624 -15.84 11.35 -29.76
CA TYR A 624 -17.05 10.63 -29.30
C TYR A 624 -17.82 11.47 -28.24
N PRO A 625 -19.17 11.46 -28.19
CA PRO A 625 -19.96 12.47 -27.47
C PRO A 625 -19.85 12.34 -25.95
N CYS A 626 -18.88 13.01 -25.34
CA CYS A 626 -18.84 13.26 -23.89
C CYS A 626 -19.48 14.63 -23.62
N PRO A 627 -20.54 14.72 -22.81
CA PRO A 627 -21.22 15.98 -22.58
C PRO A 627 -20.36 16.91 -21.70
N GLN A 628 -20.09 18.15 -22.17
CA GLN A 628 -19.33 19.16 -21.39
C GLN A 628 -20.09 19.69 -20.18
N TYR A 629 -21.37 19.35 -20.10
CA TYR A 629 -22.27 19.74 -19.05
C TYR A 629 -23.19 18.58 -18.68
N GLU A 630 -23.60 18.52 -17.43
CA GLU A 630 -24.65 17.63 -16.97
C GLU A 630 -25.89 18.45 -16.64
N CYS A 631 -27.02 18.10 -17.25
CA CYS A 631 -28.31 18.70 -16.93
C CYS A 631 -28.91 18.00 -15.73
N VAL A 632 -28.76 18.61 -14.57
CA VAL A 632 -29.24 18.05 -13.31
C VAL A 632 -30.66 18.56 -13.04
N SER A 633 -31.61 17.62 -12.86
CA SER A 633 -32.95 17.93 -12.37
C SER A 633 -32.84 18.50 -10.96
N ARG A 634 -33.61 19.54 -10.61
CA ARG A 634 -33.66 20.04 -9.22
C ARG A 634 -34.02 18.86 -8.29
N PRO A 635 -33.12 18.40 -7.41
CA PRO A 635 -33.41 17.27 -6.56
C PRO A 635 -34.57 17.62 -5.63
N ALA A 636 -35.56 16.72 -5.54
CA ALA A 636 -36.72 16.91 -4.66
C ALA A 636 -36.33 16.89 -3.16
N GLY A 637 -35.14 16.37 -2.85
CA GLY A 637 -34.49 16.45 -1.55
C GLY A 637 -32.99 16.14 -1.67
N CYS A 638 -32.18 16.81 -0.85
CA CYS A 638 -30.75 16.54 -0.69
C CYS A 638 -30.52 15.82 0.64
N ASP A 639 -29.69 14.76 0.65
CA ASP A 639 -29.26 14.15 1.90
C ASP A 639 -28.32 15.13 2.64
N GLN A 640 -28.71 15.52 3.86
CA GLN A 640 -27.91 16.41 4.69
C GLN A 640 -26.76 15.66 5.40
N ASN A 641 -26.82 14.33 5.46
CA ASN A 641 -25.82 13.50 6.13
C ASN A 641 -24.64 13.16 5.22
N GLN A 642 -24.76 13.36 3.90
CA GLN A 642 -23.63 13.22 2.98
C GLN A 642 -22.74 14.46 3.07
N LEU A 643 -21.56 14.28 3.67
CA LEU A 643 -20.59 15.34 3.95
C LEU A 643 -19.47 15.36 2.91
N ASP A 644 -19.64 16.19 1.89
CA ASP A 644 -18.64 16.51 0.87
C ASP A 644 -18.65 18.02 0.65
N PRO A 645 -18.03 18.79 1.56
CA PRO A 645 -18.21 20.23 1.65
C PRO A 645 -17.79 20.93 0.35
N VAL A 646 -18.49 22.01 0.02
CA VAL A 646 -18.22 22.84 -1.16
C VAL A 646 -18.27 24.32 -0.79
N CYS A 647 -17.43 25.12 -1.42
CA CYS A 647 -17.42 26.56 -1.25
C CYS A 647 -18.07 27.24 -2.46
N ASP A 648 -19.00 28.16 -2.23
CA ASP A 648 -19.59 28.98 -3.28
C ASP A 648 -18.76 30.24 -3.58
N THR A 649 -19.13 30.95 -4.65
CA THR A 649 -18.45 32.19 -5.09
C THR A 649 -18.58 33.36 -4.11
N ASP A 650 -19.51 33.28 -3.15
CA ASP A 650 -19.70 34.26 -2.09
C ASP A 650 -18.91 33.89 -0.81
N ASN A 651 -18.07 32.84 -0.88
CA ASN A 651 -17.30 32.28 0.23
C ASN A 651 -18.21 31.76 1.37
N MET A 652 -19.37 31.19 1.01
CA MET A 652 -20.21 30.44 1.93
C MET A 652 -20.04 28.94 1.70
N GLU A 653 -19.83 28.22 2.80
CA GLU A 653 -19.67 26.77 2.80
C GLU A 653 -21.04 26.07 2.78
N HIS A 654 -21.15 25.03 1.98
CA HIS A 654 -22.32 24.14 1.93
C HIS A 654 -21.85 22.70 2.18
N ALA A 655 -22.68 21.90 2.84
CA ALA A 655 -22.30 20.54 3.26
C ALA A 655 -22.08 19.56 2.09
N ASN A 656 -22.75 19.81 0.96
CA ASN A 656 -22.55 19.07 -0.29
C ASN A 656 -23.02 19.87 -1.51
N LEU A 657 -22.63 19.40 -2.69
CA LEU A 657 -22.95 20.02 -3.98
C LEU A 657 -24.48 20.12 -4.23
N CYS A 658 -25.25 19.13 -3.77
CA CYS A 658 -26.71 19.13 -3.90
C CYS A 658 -27.33 20.34 -3.17
N LEU A 659 -26.93 20.60 -1.93
CA LEU A 659 -27.41 21.72 -1.12
C LEU A 659 -27.01 23.08 -1.70
N LEU A 660 -25.81 23.18 -2.29
CA LEU A 660 -25.37 24.38 -3.01
C LEU A 660 -26.31 24.70 -4.18
N PHE A 661 -26.63 23.70 -5.01
CA PHE A 661 -27.55 23.89 -6.14
C PHE A 661 -29.00 24.13 -5.71
N GLN A 662 -29.47 23.47 -4.65
CA GLN A 662 -30.80 23.73 -4.08
C GLN A 662 -30.95 25.20 -3.67
N ARG A 663 -29.87 25.83 -3.20
CA ARG A 663 -29.81 27.26 -2.83
C ARG A 663 -29.55 28.21 -3.99
N SER A 664 -29.47 27.70 -5.23
CA SER A 664 -29.18 28.48 -6.44
C SER A 664 -27.88 29.29 -6.32
N LYS A 665 -26.87 28.72 -5.65
CA LYS A 665 -25.53 29.29 -5.55
C LYS A 665 -24.62 28.67 -6.61
N SER A 666 -23.56 29.41 -6.96
CA SER A 666 -22.56 28.96 -7.93
C SER A 666 -21.36 28.38 -7.20
N LEU A 667 -20.89 27.22 -7.66
CA LEU A 667 -19.70 26.57 -7.11
C LEU A 667 -18.46 27.43 -7.39
N ALA A 668 -17.67 27.71 -6.34
CA ALA A 668 -16.32 28.25 -6.51
C ALA A 668 -15.29 27.11 -6.56
N TYR A 669 -15.36 26.18 -5.61
CA TYR A 669 -14.48 25.01 -5.56
C TYR A 669 -15.02 23.93 -4.61
N MET A 670 -14.58 22.70 -4.83
CA MET A 670 -14.86 21.58 -3.92
C MET A 670 -13.97 21.65 -2.68
N GLY A 671 -14.53 21.40 -1.50
CA GLY A 671 -13.85 21.48 -0.21
C GLY A 671 -14.37 22.60 0.70
N HIS A 672 -13.84 22.66 1.91
CA HIS A 672 -14.14 23.72 2.88
C HIS A 672 -13.69 25.10 2.41
N CYS A 673 -14.45 26.14 2.75
CA CYS A 673 -14.06 27.51 2.41
C CYS A 673 -12.78 27.93 3.15
N GLN A 674 -11.78 28.39 2.41
CA GLN A 674 -10.50 28.86 2.92
C GLN A 674 -10.42 30.38 2.98
N ASP A 675 -9.94 30.92 4.10
CA ASP A 675 -9.78 32.37 4.29
C ASP A 675 -8.87 33.00 3.21
N ALA A 676 -7.85 32.26 2.77
CA ALA A 676 -6.92 32.68 1.73
C ALA A 676 -7.58 32.88 0.35
N CYS A 677 -8.73 32.24 0.12
CA CYS A 677 -9.47 32.26 -1.16
C CYS A 677 -10.74 33.09 -1.11
N ARG A 678 -10.99 33.80 0.01
CA ARG A 678 -12.13 34.71 0.16
C ARG A 678 -12.13 35.85 -0.85
N LYS A 679 -10.95 36.31 -1.25
CA LYS A 679 -10.79 37.33 -2.31
C LYS A 679 -10.23 36.66 -3.56
N PRO A 680 -10.89 36.80 -4.73
CA PRO A 680 -10.37 36.29 -5.99
C PRO A 680 -8.96 36.84 -6.24
N ARG A 681 -8.03 35.94 -6.52
CA ARG A 681 -6.64 36.22 -6.88
C ARG A 681 -6.28 35.21 -7.95
N GLU A 682 -6.30 35.69 -9.20
CA GLU A 682 -6.07 34.83 -10.35
C GLU A 682 -4.70 34.16 -10.26
N VAL A 683 -4.63 32.91 -10.71
CA VAL A 683 -3.39 32.14 -10.80
C VAL A 683 -3.35 31.33 -12.08
N CYS A 684 -2.16 31.11 -12.61
CA CYS A 684 -1.94 30.21 -13.72
C CYS A 684 -1.63 28.81 -13.18
N GLY A 685 -2.40 27.81 -13.60
CA GLY A 685 -2.11 26.41 -13.30
C GLY A 685 -1.07 25.82 -14.26
N HIS A 686 -0.37 24.77 -13.85
CA HIS A 686 0.57 24.05 -14.73
C HIS A 686 -0.10 23.45 -15.98
N ASN A 687 -1.43 23.31 -15.99
CA ASN A 687 -2.19 22.90 -17.18
C ASN A 687 -2.41 24.03 -18.20
N GLY A 688 -1.91 25.24 -17.95
CA GLY A 688 -2.08 26.41 -18.82
C GLY A 688 -3.44 27.11 -18.71
N GLU A 689 -4.25 26.75 -17.70
CA GLU A 689 -5.54 27.39 -17.41
C GLU A 689 -5.41 28.47 -16.34
N THR A 690 -6.21 29.53 -16.49
CA THR A 690 -6.33 30.58 -15.47
C THR A 690 -7.46 30.24 -14.50
N TYR A 691 -7.12 30.22 -13.21
CA TYR A 691 -8.06 29.98 -12.11
C TYR A 691 -8.31 31.29 -11.38
N SER A 692 -9.52 31.48 -10.84
CA SER A 692 -9.88 32.68 -10.07
C SER A 692 -9.20 32.72 -8.70
N THR A 693 -8.85 31.56 -8.15
CA THR A 693 -8.13 31.41 -6.88
C THR A 693 -7.24 30.17 -6.87
N VAL A 694 -6.27 30.12 -5.95
CA VAL A 694 -5.45 28.92 -5.70
C VAL A 694 -6.30 27.72 -5.24
N CYS A 695 -7.37 27.95 -4.46
CA CYS A 695 -8.24 26.87 -3.98
C CYS A 695 -8.97 26.17 -5.12
N GLU A 696 -9.37 26.94 -6.14
CA GLU A 696 -10.01 26.41 -7.33
C GLU A 696 -9.04 25.55 -8.15
N ALA A 697 -7.80 26.01 -8.35
CA ALA A 697 -6.76 25.19 -9.01
C ALA A 697 -6.52 23.87 -8.26
N PHE A 698 -6.43 23.93 -6.93
CA PHE A 698 -6.20 22.75 -6.10
C PHE A 698 -7.40 21.81 -6.02
N SER A 699 -8.64 22.31 -6.07
CA SER A 699 -9.82 21.44 -6.14
C SER A 699 -9.86 20.64 -7.43
N ASP A 700 -9.34 21.21 -8.51
CA ASP A 700 -9.19 20.58 -9.82
C ASP A 700 -7.91 19.74 -9.91
N ARG A 701 -7.17 19.58 -8.80
CA ARG A 701 -5.91 18.82 -8.69
C ARG A 701 -4.80 19.36 -9.60
N VAL A 702 -4.81 20.66 -9.87
CA VAL A 702 -3.78 21.34 -10.65
C VAL A 702 -2.90 22.19 -9.75
N ALA A 703 -1.60 21.96 -9.78
CA ALA A 703 -0.63 22.79 -9.08
C ALA A 703 -0.47 24.16 -9.78
N VAL A 704 -0.19 25.20 -8.99
CA VAL A 704 -0.03 26.58 -9.47
C VAL A 704 1.40 26.79 -9.99
N ASP A 705 1.51 27.36 -11.19
CA ASP A 705 2.76 27.78 -11.80
C ASP A 705 3.19 29.16 -11.23
N TYR A 706 2.36 30.18 -11.46
CA TYR A 706 2.61 31.55 -11.03
C TYR A 706 1.31 32.33 -10.77
N GLN A 707 1.45 33.51 -10.13
CA GLN A 707 0.31 34.38 -9.85
C GLN A 707 -0.10 35.23 -11.05
N GLY A 708 -1.39 35.52 -11.13
CA GLY A 708 -2.03 36.21 -12.24
C GLY A 708 -2.49 35.24 -13.34
N ARG A 709 -3.09 35.80 -14.38
CA ARG A 709 -3.52 35.04 -15.57
C ARG A 709 -2.35 34.39 -16.31
N CYS A 710 -2.62 33.27 -16.95
CA CYS A 710 -1.63 32.62 -17.83
C CYS A 710 -1.27 33.53 -19.01
N HIS A 711 0.03 33.75 -19.20
CA HIS A 711 0.57 34.61 -20.27
C HIS A 711 1.94 34.16 -20.79
N ALA A 712 2.46 33.03 -20.31
CA ALA A 712 3.73 32.44 -20.71
C ALA A 712 3.65 30.91 -20.62
N VAL A 713 4.50 30.21 -21.38
CA VAL A 713 4.66 28.76 -21.38
C VAL A 713 6.13 28.40 -21.25
N GLY A 714 6.44 27.39 -20.42
CA GLY A 714 7.79 26.86 -20.26
C GLY A 714 8.29 26.12 -21.49
N VAL A 715 9.54 26.37 -21.86
CA VAL A 715 10.24 25.62 -22.91
C VAL A 715 11.25 24.66 -22.29
N VAL A 716 11.31 23.42 -22.78
CA VAL A 716 12.23 22.40 -22.27
C VAL A 716 13.54 22.44 -23.07
N SER A 717 14.29 23.55 -22.96
CA SER A 717 15.59 23.71 -23.62
C SER A 717 16.61 24.38 -22.70
N GLU A 718 17.75 23.72 -22.49
CA GLU A 718 18.94 24.30 -21.81
C GLU A 718 19.60 25.42 -22.64
N PHE A 719 19.15 25.63 -23.88
CA PHE A 719 19.85 26.42 -24.90
C PHE A 719 19.11 27.70 -25.33
N THR A 720 17.92 27.98 -24.80
CA THR A 720 17.16 29.21 -25.11
C THR A 720 17.05 30.11 -23.88
N PRO A 721 17.99 31.06 -23.68
CA PRO A 721 17.97 31.98 -22.54
C PRO A 721 16.83 33.00 -22.61
N ASP A 722 16.21 33.21 -23.78
CA ASP A 722 15.09 34.14 -24.00
C ASP A 722 13.77 33.38 -24.07
N SER A 723 13.38 32.74 -22.96
CA SER A 723 12.04 32.14 -22.84
C SER A 723 11.00 33.16 -22.40
N GLY A 724 9.76 33.01 -22.83
CA GLY A 724 8.61 33.81 -22.38
C GLY A 724 8.42 33.79 -20.85
N CYS A 725 9.01 32.82 -20.15
CA CYS A 725 9.01 32.71 -18.70
C CYS A 725 9.94 33.71 -17.99
N ASN A 726 10.85 34.39 -18.68
CA ASN A 726 11.75 35.37 -18.06
C ASN A 726 11.01 36.55 -17.39
N ALA A 727 9.82 36.88 -17.90
CA ALA A 727 8.96 37.92 -17.35
C ALA A 727 8.04 37.42 -16.22
N VAL A 728 8.05 36.11 -15.93
CA VAL A 728 7.17 35.48 -14.95
C VAL A 728 7.78 35.55 -13.54
N PRO A 729 7.13 36.22 -12.58
CA PRO A 729 7.57 36.20 -11.19
C PRO A 729 7.14 34.89 -10.52
N CYS A 730 8.10 33.97 -10.34
CA CYS A 730 7.82 32.68 -9.73
C CYS A 730 7.52 32.75 -8.22
N PRO A 731 6.62 31.89 -7.72
CA PRO A 731 6.36 31.78 -6.29
C PRO A 731 7.63 31.32 -5.56
N LEU A 732 7.74 31.71 -4.30
CA LEU A 732 8.82 31.23 -3.43
C LEU A 732 8.69 29.71 -3.24
N LEU A 733 9.82 29.01 -3.34
CA LEU A 733 9.89 27.58 -3.04
C LEU A 733 9.45 27.32 -1.59
N SER A 734 8.80 26.18 -1.38
CA SER A 734 8.30 25.77 -0.06
C SER A 734 9.41 25.60 0.97
N SER A 735 10.62 25.25 0.54
CA SER A 735 11.82 25.18 1.38
C SER A 735 13.05 25.73 0.65
N ARG A 736 13.92 26.44 1.38
CA ARG A 736 15.18 26.98 0.83
C ARG A 736 16.25 25.91 0.62
N ALA A 737 16.13 24.77 1.29
CA ALA A 737 17.07 23.65 1.17
C ALA A 737 16.73 22.72 -0.01
N CYS A 738 15.60 22.95 -0.68
CA CYS A 738 15.14 22.15 -1.80
C CYS A 738 15.78 22.61 -3.11
N ASN A 739 16.43 21.68 -3.80
CA ASN A 739 16.79 21.80 -5.21
C ASN A 739 15.57 21.34 -6.03
N PRO A 740 14.85 22.26 -6.68
CA PRO A 740 13.54 21.97 -7.25
C PRO A 740 13.64 21.33 -8.64
N VAL A 741 12.51 20.86 -9.14
CA VAL A 741 12.31 20.41 -10.52
C VAL A 741 11.34 21.33 -11.25
N THR A 742 11.53 21.56 -12.54
CA THR A 742 10.61 22.37 -13.35
C THR A 742 9.74 21.47 -14.22
N PRO A 743 8.41 21.43 -14.02
CA PRO A 743 7.53 20.58 -14.80
C PRO A 743 7.51 20.93 -16.29
N PRO A 744 7.36 19.96 -17.22
CA PRO A 744 7.28 20.24 -18.65
C PRO A 744 6.14 21.20 -18.99
N GLY A 745 6.47 22.31 -19.65
CA GLY A 745 5.51 23.37 -20.02
C GLY A 745 5.24 24.41 -18.93
N ALA A 746 5.76 24.23 -17.71
CA ALA A 746 5.66 25.21 -16.63
C ALA A 746 6.83 26.20 -16.64
N CYS A 747 6.59 27.42 -16.17
CA CYS A 747 7.65 28.43 -16.03
C CYS A 747 8.42 28.30 -14.72
N CYS A 748 7.76 27.87 -13.65
CA CYS A 748 8.29 27.93 -12.31
C CYS A 748 8.69 26.57 -11.74
N PRO A 749 9.83 26.52 -11.02
CA PRO A 749 10.30 25.29 -10.39
C PRO A 749 9.51 24.98 -9.12
N VAL A 750 9.35 23.69 -8.80
CA VAL A 750 8.62 23.19 -7.63
C VAL A 750 9.39 22.11 -6.86
N CYS A 751 9.16 22.05 -5.55
CA CYS A 751 9.67 20.98 -4.70
C CYS A 751 8.71 19.79 -4.73
N ALA A 752 8.98 18.84 -5.63
CA ALA A 752 8.12 17.71 -5.92
C ALA A 752 8.91 16.47 -6.33
N GLY A 753 8.27 15.31 -6.17
CA GLY A 753 8.52 14.17 -7.04
C GLY A 753 7.67 14.30 -8.30
N LEU A 754 8.31 14.37 -9.46
CA LEU A 754 7.67 14.52 -10.77
C LEU A 754 7.72 13.21 -11.53
N LEU A 755 6.55 12.72 -11.93
CA LEU A 755 6.38 11.56 -12.80
C LEU A 755 5.89 12.02 -14.17
N GLN A 756 6.56 11.59 -15.22
CA GLN A 756 6.17 11.79 -16.60
C GLN A 756 5.73 10.44 -17.18
N ILE A 757 4.43 10.27 -17.37
CA ILE A 757 3.81 8.97 -17.67
C ILE A 757 3.41 8.91 -19.14
N LEU A 758 3.97 7.92 -19.84
CA LEU A 758 3.59 7.51 -21.17
C LEU A 758 2.44 6.51 -21.09
N TRP A 759 1.40 6.71 -21.90
CA TRP A 759 0.16 5.93 -21.85
C TRP A 759 -0.36 5.57 -23.25
N ASN A 760 -1.14 4.50 -23.32
CA ASN A 760 -1.75 4.01 -24.55
C ASN A 760 -3.07 4.75 -24.84
N LYS A 761 -3.01 5.70 -25.78
CA LYS A 761 -4.18 6.50 -26.21
C LYS A 761 -5.33 5.64 -26.75
N ALA A 762 -5.04 4.62 -27.55
CA ALA A 762 -6.07 3.76 -28.16
C ALA A 762 -6.81 2.93 -27.10
N GLN A 763 -6.09 2.41 -26.11
CA GLN A 763 -6.66 1.66 -25.00
C GLN A 763 -7.54 2.57 -24.12
N MET A 764 -7.05 3.76 -23.77
CA MET A 764 -7.82 4.74 -23.00
C MET A 764 -9.08 5.23 -23.73
N ASN A 765 -9.00 5.42 -25.05
CA ASN A 765 -10.17 5.72 -25.88
C ASN A 765 -11.21 4.60 -25.83
N THR A 766 -10.77 3.34 -25.75
CA THR A 766 -11.66 2.19 -25.60
C THR A 766 -12.36 2.19 -24.24
N PHE A 767 -11.64 2.51 -23.16
CA PHE A 767 -12.23 2.65 -21.82
C PHE A 767 -13.23 3.80 -21.74
N SER A 768 -12.95 4.90 -22.46
CA SER A 768 -13.79 6.09 -22.53
C SER A 768 -15.11 5.87 -23.27
N LYS A 769 -15.20 4.83 -24.13
CA LYS A 769 -16.48 4.44 -24.78
C LYS A 769 -17.53 3.96 -23.78
N VAL A 770 -17.11 3.43 -22.64
CA VAL A 770 -18.02 2.94 -21.59
C VAL A 770 -18.38 4.09 -20.65
N ASN A 771 -17.37 4.72 -20.02
CA ASN A 771 -17.53 5.99 -19.31
C ASN A 771 -16.29 6.85 -19.55
N PRO A 772 -16.45 8.17 -19.75
CA PRO A 772 -15.35 9.12 -19.90
C PRO A 772 -14.33 8.98 -18.75
N VAL A 773 -13.06 9.15 -19.08
CA VAL A 773 -11.96 9.13 -18.09
C VAL A 773 -11.25 10.48 -18.16
N THR A 774 -11.25 11.22 -17.06
CA THR A 774 -10.55 12.50 -16.95
C THR A 774 -9.21 12.34 -16.23
N VAL A 775 -8.33 13.35 -16.37
CA VAL A 775 -7.09 13.43 -15.58
C VAL A 775 -7.42 13.42 -14.08
N HIS A 776 -8.48 14.12 -13.67
CA HIS A 776 -8.93 14.13 -12.28
C HIS A 776 -9.29 12.75 -11.74
N ASP A 777 -9.96 11.91 -12.54
CA ASP A 777 -10.30 10.55 -12.15
C ASP A 777 -9.04 9.69 -11.97
N ILE A 778 -8.07 9.83 -12.88
CA ILE A 778 -6.77 9.15 -12.79
C ILE A 778 -6.04 9.57 -11.51
N LEU A 779 -5.99 10.87 -11.22
CA LEU A 779 -5.32 11.41 -10.03
C LEU A 779 -6.02 10.96 -8.74
N LYS A 780 -7.35 10.88 -8.70
CA LYS A 780 -8.10 10.33 -7.56
C LYS A 780 -7.70 8.88 -7.28
N ILE A 781 -7.56 8.06 -8.32
CA ILE A 781 -7.13 6.66 -8.16
C ILE A 781 -5.69 6.61 -7.64
N LEU A 782 -4.75 7.34 -8.28
CA LEU A 782 -3.35 7.36 -7.86
C LEU A 782 -3.17 7.89 -6.43
N ARG A 783 -4.02 8.84 -6.00
CA ARG A 783 -4.03 9.39 -4.65
C ARG A 783 -4.24 8.34 -3.56
N LEU A 784 -5.00 7.28 -3.83
CA LEU A 784 -5.24 6.18 -2.90
C LEU A 784 -3.94 5.41 -2.58
N HIS A 785 -2.94 5.50 -3.45
CA HIS A 785 -1.65 4.87 -3.25
C HIS A 785 -0.65 5.77 -2.50
N ILE A 786 -0.99 7.02 -2.16
CA ILE A 786 -0.15 7.91 -1.36
C ILE A 786 -0.47 7.70 0.14
N SER A 787 0.42 7.03 0.85
CA SER A 787 0.27 6.63 2.25
C SER A 787 0.66 7.71 3.27
N VAL A 788 1.49 8.67 2.86
CA VAL A 788 1.91 9.80 3.70
C VAL A 788 0.90 10.96 3.61
N PRO A 789 0.26 11.40 4.71
CA PRO A 789 -0.71 12.49 4.70
C PRO A 789 -0.10 13.85 4.36
N GLN A 790 1.18 14.05 4.68
CA GLN A 790 1.92 15.28 4.36
C GLN A 790 2.21 15.46 2.86
N CYS A 791 1.92 14.46 2.03
CA CYS A 791 2.13 14.48 0.58
C CYS A 791 0.80 14.39 -0.14
N ASP A 792 0.55 15.19 -1.17
CA ASP A 792 -0.64 15.05 -2.03
C ASP A 792 -0.27 15.12 -3.50
N ILE A 793 -1.19 14.68 -4.35
CA ILE A 793 -1.00 14.48 -5.78
C ILE A 793 -1.72 15.55 -6.59
N PHE A 794 -1.02 16.05 -7.61
CA PHE A 794 -1.51 16.99 -8.61
C PHE A 794 -1.07 16.51 -9.99
N GLY A 795 -1.73 16.95 -11.05
CA GLY A 795 -1.32 16.56 -12.38
C GLY A 795 -2.07 17.23 -13.52
N TYR A 796 -1.55 17.04 -14.71
CA TYR A 796 -2.05 17.65 -15.95
C TYR A 796 -1.49 16.90 -17.17
N LEU A 797 -2.04 17.17 -18.36
CA LEU A 797 -1.45 16.69 -19.61
C LEU A 797 -0.43 17.70 -20.14
N SER A 798 0.82 17.28 -20.31
CA SER A 798 1.90 18.09 -20.90
C SER A 798 1.59 18.43 -22.36
N ILE A 799 2.24 19.47 -22.88
CA ILE A 799 2.18 19.86 -24.30
C ILE A 799 2.47 18.70 -25.27
N ASP A 800 3.27 17.72 -24.85
CA ASP A 800 3.59 16.49 -25.60
C ASP A 800 2.55 15.36 -25.42
N SER A 801 1.41 15.66 -24.79
CA SER A 801 0.32 14.73 -24.46
C SER A 801 0.70 13.59 -23.51
N GLU A 802 1.70 13.80 -22.66
CA GLU A 802 2.04 12.88 -21.57
C GLU A 802 1.34 13.31 -20.28
N LEU A 803 1.05 12.37 -19.40
CA LEU A 803 0.48 12.68 -18.11
C LEU A 803 1.61 13.06 -17.14
N ILE A 804 1.58 14.30 -16.66
CA ILE A 804 2.50 14.78 -15.62
C ILE A 804 1.79 14.64 -14.28
N VAL A 805 2.44 13.96 -13.34
CA VAL A 805 1.98 13.82 -11.97
C VAL A 805 3.03 14.40 -11.04
N LEU A 806 2.60 15.29 -10.14
CA LEU A 806 3.42 15.93 -9.12
C LEU A 806 2.97 15.44 -7.75
N ILE A 807 3.89 14.87 -6.99
CA ILE A 807 3.69 14.52 -5.59
C ILE A 807 4.45 15.55 -4.77
N VAL A 808 3.68 16.41 -4.10
CA VAL A 808 4.19 17.61 -3.42
C VAL A 808 3.89 17.55 -1.93
N PRO A 809 4.76 18.13 -1.07
CA PRO A 809 4.42 18.35 0.31
C PRO A 809 3.32 19.40 0.43
N VAL A 810 2.33 19.14 1.31
CA VAL A 810 1.19 20.05 1.50
C VAL A 810 1.41 21.08 2.61
N ASP A 811 2.41 20.86 3.47
CA ASP A 811 2.72 21.77 4.56
C ASP A 811 3.30 23.09 4.02
N GLN A 812 3.05 24.20 4.74
CA GLN A 812 3.47 25.53 4.27
C GLN A 812 4.98 25.73 4.29
N GLN A 813 5.65 25.09 5.25
CA GLN A 813 7.10 25.07 5.41
C GLN A 813 7.49 23.61 5.66
N PRO A 814 7.55 22.78 4.61
CA PRO A 814 7.79 21.37 4.78
C PRO A 814 9.22 21.12 5.26
N THR A 815 9.37 20.16 6.16
CA THR A 815 10.70 19.76 6.65
C THR A 815 11.43 18.99 5.54
N PRO A 816 12.78 18.93 5.58
CA PRO A 816 13.55 18.06 4.69
C PRO A 816 13.03 16.62 4.67
N LEU A 817 12.64 16.08 5.83
CA LEU A 817 12.11 14.73 5.96
C LEU A 817 10.77 14.55 5.22
N GLN A 818 9.89 15.54 5.27
CA GLN A 818 8.62 15.52 4.53
C GLN A 818 8.84 15.58 3.01
N ILE A 819 9.78 16.41 2.55
CA ILE A 819 10.15 16.47 1.12
C ILE A 819 10.68 15.11 0.66
N GLU A 820 11.57 14.50 1.45
CA GLU A 820 12.11 13.17 1.16
C GLU A 820 11.01 12.10 1.15
N ALA A 821 10.08 12.13 2.12
CA ALA A 821 8.94 11.20 2.16
C ALA A 821 8.06 11.31 0.91
N CYS A 822 7.78 12.53 0.42
CA CYS A 822 7.01 12.72 -0.81
C CYS A 822 7.78 12.25 -2.05
N SER A 823 9.10 12.43 -2.09
CA SER A 823 9.96 11.86 -3.13
C SER A 823 9.91 10.32 -3.12
N LYS A 824 9.87 9.69 -1.94
CA LYS A 824 9.75 8.23 -1.81
C LYS A 824 8.38 7.71 -2.21
N GLU A 825 7.31 8.45 -1.94
CA GLU A 825 5.99 8.16 -2.51
C GLU A 825 6.02 8.19 -4.04
N ALA A 826 6.72 9.15 -4.65
CA ALA A 826 6.89 9.22 -6.11
C ALA A 826 7.69 8.04 -6.67
N GLU A 827 8.82 7.68 -6.06
CA GLU A 827 9.59 6.48 -6.45
C GLU A 827 8.74 5.21 -6.37
N LYS A 828 7.89 5.08 -5.35
CA LYS A 828 6.97 3.94 -5.19
C LYS A 828 5.99 3.85 -6.36
N ILE A 829 5.33 4.95 -6.72
CA ILE A 829 4.40 4.97 -7.86
C ILE A 829 5.13 4.71 -9.18
N ASP A 830 6.31 5.30 -9.41
CA ASP A 830 7.13 5.06 -10.61
C ASP A 830 7.42 3.57 -10.79
N SER A 831 7.88 2.89 -9.73
CA SER A 831 8.17 1.46 -9.76
C SER A 831 6.93 0.61 -10.03
N LEU A 832 5.77 0.95 -9.43
CA LEU A 832 4.52 0.25 -9.69
C LEU A 832 4.07 0.36 -11.16
N ILE A 833 4.28 1.51 -11.79
CA ILE A 833 3.98 1.72 -13.22
C ILE A 833 4.95 0.92 -14.09
N ASN A 834 6.26 1.08 -13.87
CA ASN A 834 7.30 0.47 -14.70
C ASN A 834 7.35 -1.07 -14.58
N SER A 835 6.94 -1.63 -13.45
CA SER A 835 6.75 -3.07 -13.27
C SER A 835 5.42 -3.60 -13.79
N ALA A 836 4.48 -2.71 -14.17
CA ALA A 836 3.08 -3.03 -14.45
C ALA A 836 2.48 -3.91 -13.34
N SER A 837 2.60 -3.42 -12.10
CA SER A 837 2.14 -4.09 -10.89
C SER A 837 0.60 -4.25 -10.89
N PRO A 838 0.05 -5.41 -10.48
CA PRO A 838 -1.40 -5.61 -10.31
C PRO A 838 -2.06 -4.57 -9.42
N THR A 839 -1.29 -3.95 -8.51
CA THR A 839 -1.77 -2.85 -7.65
C THR A 839 -2.30 -1.66 -8.44
N LEU A 840 -1.72 -1.37 -9.61
CA LEU A 840 -2.18 -0.30 -10.50
C LEU A 840 -2.91 -0.84 -11.73
N VAL A 841 -2.35 -1.84 -12.43
CA VAL A 841 -2.89 -2.29 -13.72
C VAL A 841 -4.21 -3.03 -13.62
N SER A 842 -4.61 -3.44 -12.41
CA SER A 842 -5.96 -3.95 -12.18
C SER A 842 -7.01 -2.85 -12.28
N GLN A 843 -6.66 -1.57 -12.13
CA GLN A 843 -7.60 -0.47 -12.28
C GLN A 843 -7.61 0.02 -13.72
N VAL A 844 -8.79 0.00 -14.35
CA VAL A 844 -8.94 0.19 -15.81
C VAL A 844 -8.22 1.44 -16.35
N PRO A 845 -8.36 2.65 -15.78
CA PRO A 845 -7.64 3.82 -16.31
C PRO A 845 -6.12 3.70 -16.25
N LEU A 846 -5.60 3.03 -15.21
CA LEU A 846 -4.17 2.89 -14.97
C LEU A 846 -3.54 1.74 -15.77
N SER A 847 -4.33 0.79 -16.25
CA SER A 847 -3.87 -0.32 -17.10
C SER A 847 -3.39 0.14 -18.49
N ALA A 848 -3.72 1.38 -18.87
CA ALA A 848 -3.21 2.03 -20.08
C ALA A 848 -1.82 2.65 -19.89
N PHE A 849 -1.27 2.69 -18.68
CA PHE A 849 0.07 3.22 -18.46
C PHE A 849 1.13 2.25 -18.98
N LEU A 850 2.11 2.78 -19.70
CA LEU A 850 3.13 2.00 -20.38
C LEU A 850 4.50 2.15 -19.71
N ARG A 851 4.82 3.35 -19.24
CA ARG A 851 6.10 3.72 -18.65
C ARG A 851 5.97 5.01 -17.86
N SER A 852 6.78 5.16 -16.83
CA SER A 852 7.00 6.41 -16.10
C SER A 852 8.49 6.81 -16.12
N GLU A 853 8.77 8.10 -16.24
CA GLU A 853 10.07 8.70 -15.95
C GLU A 853 9.97 9.59 -14.71
N LEU A 854 10.89 9.39 -13.76
CA LEU A 854 10.90 10.07 -12.49
C LEU A 854 11.99 11.16 -12.45
N GLN A 855 11.63 12.35 -11.97
CA GLN A 855 12.55 13.40 -11.57
C GLN A 855 12.22 13.80 -10.12
N LEU A 856 13.24 13.92 -9.28
CA LEU A 856 13.07 14.21 -7.86
C LEU A 856 13.74 15.52 -7.49
N SER A 857 13.06 16.29 -6.65
CA SER A 857 13.71 17.38 -5.92
C SER A 857 14.69 16.78 -4.91
N THR A 858 15.90 17.33 -4.85
CA THR A 858 16.91 16.90 -3.87
C THR A 858 17.05 17.92 -2.77
N ILE A 859 17.57 17.51 -1.62
CA ILE A 859 17.83 18.43 -0.50
C ILE A 859 19.31 18.74 -0.49
N SER A 860 19.66 20.03 -0.59
CA SER A 860 21.03 20.49 -0.42
C SER A 860 21.43 20.37 1.04
N SER A 861 22.42 19.52 1.32
CA SER A 861 23.14 19.50 2.60
C SER A 861 24.10 20.68 2.69
N ALA A 862 23.58 21.88 2.94
CA ALA A 862 24.36 23.07 3.26
C ALA A 862 23.72 23.80 4.44
N ALA A 863 24.37 24.13 5.55
CA ALA A 863 25.74 23.98 6.00
C ALA A 863 25.72 23.99 7.54
N LEU A 864 26.80 23.56 8.20
CA LEU A 864 27.11 24.04 9.55
C LEU A 864 26.82 25.55 9.60
N PRO A 865 26.18 26.07 10.66
CA PRO A 865 25.94 27.51 10.78
C PRO A 865 27.29 28.21 10.55
N PRO A 866 27.33 29.31 9.79
CA PRO A 866 28.58 30.01 9.58
C PRO A 866 29.13 30.30 10.97
N LEU A 867 30.31 29.75 11.27
CA LEU A 867 31.10 30.18 12.42
C LEU A 867 31.06 31.69 12.39
N SER A 868 30.41 32.25 13.41
CA SER A 868 30.11 33.65 13.51
C SER A 868 31.33 34.47 13.11
N LEU A 869 31.17 35.33 12.10
CA LEU A 869 32.16 36.35 11.70
C LEU A 869 32.61 37.24 12.89
N SER A 870 31.98 37.11 14.05
CA SER A 870 32.38 37.63 15.35
C SER A 870 33.81 37.23 15.76
N LEU A 871 34.35 36.07 15.37
CA LEU A 871 35.71 35.65 15.76
C LEU A 871 36.84 36.28 14.92
N CYS A 872 36.54 36.75 13.70
CA CYS A 872 37.51 37.47 12.86
C CYS A 872 37.65 38.95 13.24
N VAL A 873 36.63 39.54 13.89
CA VAL A 873 36.71 40.93 14.37
C VAL A 873 37.55 41.03 15.64
N PHE A 874 37.49 40.04 16.56
CA PHE A 874 38.31 40.05 17.78
C PHE A 874 39.81 39.79 17.54
N SER A 875 40.16 39.01 16.52
CA SER A 875 41.56 38.76 16.14
C SER A 875 42.20 39.95 15.42
N SER A 876 41.40 40.78 14.76
CA SER A 876 41.87 42.01 14.10
C SER A 876 42.14 43.15 15.09
N SER A 877 41.35 43.25 16.17
CA SER A 877 41.53 44.27 17.21
C SER A 877 42.69 43.96 18.19
N LEU A 878 43.13 42.70 18.30
CA LEU A 878 44.28 42.36 19.15
C LEU A 878 45.62 42.68 18.46
N LEU A 879 45.69 42.53 17.12
CA LEU A 879 46.89 42.83 16.32
C LEU A 879 47.16 44.33 16.15
N LEU A 880 46.15 45.20 16.29
CA LEU A 880 46.31 46.66 16.26
C LEU A 880 46.72 47.27 17.62
N SER A 881 46.69 46.48 18.71
CA SER A 881 47.10 46.93 20.04
C SER A 881 48.57 46.59 20.39
N LEU A 882 49.24 45.78 19.56
CA LEU A 882 50.62 45.31 19.80
C LEU A 882 51.67 46.03 18.93
N THR A 883 51.29 47.03 18.14
CA THR A 883 52.21 47.83 17.31
C THR A 883 52.34 49.29 17.76
N SER A 884 51.88 49.63 18.96
CA SER A 884 52.00 50.98 19.54
C SER A 884 53.08 51.12 20.63
N ASP A 885 53.90 50.09 20.87
CA ASP A 885 55.11 50.18 21.68
C ASP A 885 56.27 49.41 21.01
N LEU A 886 56.82 50.00 19.94
CA LEU A 886 58.19 49.78 19.44
C LEU A 886 58.59 50.86 18.42
#